data_AF-A0A965WN74-F1
#
_entry.id   AF-A0A965WN74-F1
#
_cell.length_a   1.000
_cell.length_b   1.000
_cell.length_c   1.000
_cell.angle_alpha   90.00
_cell.angle_beta   90.00
_cell.angle_gamma   90.00
#
_symmetry.space_group_name_H-M   'P 1'
#
loop_
_entity.id
_entity.type
_entity.pdbx_description
1 polymer ?
#
loop_
_entity_poly.entity_id
_entity_poly.type
_entity_poly.pdbx_seq_one_letter_code
_entity_poly.pdbx_strand_id
1 'polypeptide(L)'
;MSSNNFLNPNYSIDFADLYEVDGLQKIHQKFLDFLQKNSPVFFDEYHLKNSQNSTYLIELAKILEIFLADLFQINQSNTDLQKTYLNYKIICDTRREFIQRHISKKYSSFDLAKISDFNHAKILAELEINHANIDEIELQLAHKISSNFNDELIEKYCVWALFDAIGQEFHKDGALFILPKKIAIKNLISDFKPRERKGFNLTDSGCSQLRVSAEANYCIYCHNQNKDSCKSGLIDKDSQKIKIDELGIELGGCPLDEKISEMNFLKSRGFSLASLAMAIIDNPMIAGTGHRICNDCMKSCIYQKQEPVDIPQIESRILKDVLHLPFGFEIYSLLTRWNPLNLENPVVKNNSGQKILVCGLGPAGYTLAHYLLNEGHEVVAIDGLKIEPLDANLSGVDAYHNRQKFQPIKNIDDIFEPLSSRIIAGFGGVAEYGITARFDKNYLKIIRLLLERRANFSMYGGIRFGSSITEKTAFEDYGFDHVALCVGAGRPQFLKLENNFAKGVRLASDFLMALQLTGAYQDHLFTNLQIRSPILVIGGGLTAVDSATEAQAYYRIQVEKFAHKIQKFKELGFDEQFFNALNDEERVIANEFLSDAQKFESDKNFKINAQILYRKKMIESPAYRLNHQELKKAFEEGVGFVENTQISRIIVDKFNHVCGVEAQDGKYYPCKTLLMAIGTMPNISFALEDGLDFVHDGKYLQEISLDHKVFNHENLTNSARAKEFSVITKFHNNSAKAVSFFGDLHPNFEGNVVKAMASAKRGVKQVNTLLDLLAKDEKKPQIFKNYQQDFLVNIVKVERLSDHVVEVFVKSKLLASQTQVGQIFRLHNYHAFASEAQGQKMAMEGVVVTALSIDIEMGIISGIVVETGGSSSLIKNFKVGEPCVFMGPSGKPTEIAKNETVVLIGGGRGNQPLTALAEAFKNNGCKIIFFAGYKKSDFIVRQKRMQNAVDELIIAVEDGKSAHESGFYKGTVIDAIKNYFNKNLDNRKIDRVFAIGNDNLMHEVARLRHEKVVEEFFNAKYSITSLNAPMQCMMKGVCGQCLQRKTNANGDLEYFYACANQDQSSDNIDFKHLHARCEQNSLLEKITKYWIKALN
;
A
#
# COMPACT_ATOMS: atom_id res chain seq x y z
N MET A 1 -24.53 -21.26 -30.90
CA MET A 1 -25.46 -21.55 -29.79
C MET A 1 -25.46 -20.34 -28.87
N SER A 2 -26.47 -19.49 -28.98
CA SER A 2 -26.73 -18.32 -28.14
C SER A 2 -27.19 -18.80 -26.77
N SER A 3 -26.28 -18.92 -25.80
CA SER A 3 -26.66 -19.10 -24.40
C SER A 3 -27.31 -17.80 -23.92
N ASN A 4 -28.63 -17.81 -23.73
CA ASN A 4 -29.40 -16.72 -23.13
C ASN A 4 -28.82 -16.39 -21.75
N ASN A 5 -28.06 -15.29 -21.66
CA ASN A 5 -27.38 -14.81 -20.46
C ASN A 5 -28.19 -13.69 -19.78
N PHE A 6 -29.52 -13.88 -19.73
CA PHE A 6 -30.45 -12.90 -19.18
C PHE A 6 -30.18 -12.69 -17.69
N LEU A 7 -30.07 -11.43 -17.28
CA LEU A 7 -30.19 -11.04 -15.88
C LEU A 7 -31.66 -11.14 -15.46
N ASN A 8 -32.56 -10.55 -16.25
CA ASN A 8 -34.00 -10.67 -16.06
C ASN A 8 -34.76 -10.57 -17.39
N PRO A 9 -35.36 -11.69 -17.86
CA PRO A 9 -36.13 -11.72 -19.09
C PRO A 9 -37.31 -10.74 -19.13
N ASN A 10 -37.96 -10.46 -17.98
CA ASN A 10 -39.12 -9.58 -17.89
C ASN A 10 -38.77 -8.13 -18.25
N TYR A 11 -37.54 -7.71 -17.94
CA TYR A 11 -37.02 -6.41 -18.33
C TYR A 11 -36.28 -6.45 -19.68
N SER A 12 -36.07 -7.64 -20.24
CA SER A 12 -35.20 -7.90 -21.39
C SER A 12 -33.78 -7.37 -21.15
N ILE A 13 -33.25 -7.54 -19.94
CA ILE A 13 -31.91 -7.06 -19.53
C ILE A 13 -30.95 -8.24 -19.40
N ASP A 14 -29.76 -8.10 -19.99
CA ASP A 14 -28.64 -9.04 -19.87
C ASP A 14 -27.57 -8.51 -18.91
N PHE A 15 -26.68 -9.39 -18.43
CA PHE A 15 -25.54 -8.93 -17.61
C PHE A 15 -24.61 -7.96 -18.35
N ALA A 16 -24.51 -8.05 -19.68
CA ALA A 16 -23.72 -7.10 -20.48
C ALA A 16 -24.31 -5.68 -20.43
N ASP A 17 -25.64 -5.54 -20.35
CA ASP A 17 -26.32 -4.24 -20.25
C ASP A 17 -25.89 -3.49 -18.98
N LEU A 18 -25.41 -4.18 -17.93
CA LEU A 18 -24.90 -3.55 -16.72
C LEU A 18 -23.58 -2.78 -16.95
N TYR A 19 -22.89 -3.00 -18.07
CA TYR A 19 -21.54 -2.47 -18.33
C TYR A 19 -21.43 -1.56 -19.55
N GLU A 20 -22.46 -1.52 -20.39
CA GLU A 20 -22.55 -0.66 -21.57
C GLU A 20 -23.44 0.55 -21.30
N VAL A 21 -23.07 1.72 -21.82
CA VAL A 21 -23.82 2.97 -21.56
C VAL A 21 -25.27 2.86 -22.05
N ASP A 22 -25.49 2.28 -23.23
CA ASP A 22 -26.83 2.05 -23.78
C ASP A 22 -27.65 1.09 -22.90
N GLY A 23 -27.00 0.06 -22.35
CA GLY A 23 -27.60 -0.86 -21.39
C GLY A 23 -28.00 -0.15 -20.09
N LEU A 24 -27.17 0.75 -19.56
CA LEU A 24 -27.48 1.55 -18.38
C LEU A 24 -28.64 2.53 -18.63
N GLN A 25 -28.71 3.15 -19.82
CA GLN A 25 -29.84 3.99 -20.21
C GLN A 25 -31.14 3.18 -20.28
N LYS A 26 -31.09 1.97 -20.85
CA LYS A 26 -32.21 1.04 -20.89
C LYS A 26 -32.67 0.66 -19.48
N ILE A 27 -31.76 0.35 -18.55
CA ILE A 27 -32.09 0.08 -17.14
C ILE A 27 -32.73 1.31 -16.48
N HIS A 28 -32.21 2.50 -16.74
CA HIS A 28 -32.78 3.73 -16.23
C HIS A 28 -34.23 3.93 -16.72
N GLN A 29 -34.50 3.69 -18.01
CA GLN A 29 -35.85 3.75 -18.54
C GLN A 29 -36.77 2.71 -17.88
N LYS A 30 -36.29 1.48 -17.66
CA LYS A 30 -37.06 0.45 -16.93
C LYS A 30 -37.38 0.86 -15.49
N PHE A 31 -36.47 1.54 -14.81
CA PHE A 31 -36.74 2.10 -13.49
C PHE A 31 -37.78 3.23 -13.56
N LEU A 32 -37.72 4.12 -14.56
CA LEU A 32 -38.72 5.18 -14.74
C LEU A 32 -40.12 4.59 -15.01
N ASP A 33 -40.22 3.58 -15.87
CA ASP A 33 -41.48 2.85 -16.13
C ASP A 33 -42.00 2.20 -14.83
N PHE A 34 -41.10 1.61 -14.03
CA PHE A 34 -41.43 1.02 -12.73
C PHE A 34 -41.91 2.08 -11.73
N LEU A 35 -41.24 3.22 -11.67
CA LEU A 35 -41.57 4.34 -10.78
C LEU A 35 -42.93 4.94 -11.15
N GLN A 36 -43.18 5.17 -12.44
CA GLN A 36 -44.46 5.67 -12.93
C GLN A 36 -45.62 4.73 -12.57
N LYS A 37 -45.40 3.42 -12.68
CA LYS A 37 -46.43 2.42 -12.36
C LYS A 37 -46.70 2.30 -10.86
N ASN A 38 -45.67 2.28 -10.03
CA ASN A 38 -45.81 1.98 -8.59
C ASN A 38 -45.96 3.23 -7.72
N SER A 39 -45.53 4.41 -8.19
CA SER A 39 -45.53 5.66 -7.43
C SER A 39 -45.57 6.90 -8.35
N PRO A 40 -46.72 7.19 -9.00
CA PRO A 40 -46.85 8.31 -9.96
C PRO A 40 -46.42 9.67 -9.40
N VAL A 41 -46.71 9.94 -8.12
CA VAL A 41 -46.32 11.19 -7.45
C VAL A 41 -44.79 11.35 -7.43
N PHE A 42 -44.06 10.30 -7.07
CA PHE A 42 -42.60 10.32 -7.03
C PHE A 42 -41.99 10.38 -8.43
N PHE A 43 -42.67 9.83 -9.44
CA PHE A 43 -42.28 9.95 -10.85
C PHE A 43 -42.34 11.40 -11.33
N ASP A 44 -43.44 12.11 -11.06
CA ASP A 44 -43.58 13.51 -11.44
C ASP A 44 -42.52 14.39 -10.75
N GLU A 45 -42.29 14.17 -9.44
CA GLU A 45 -41.24 14.87 -8.69
C GLU A 45 -39.82 14.56 -9.22
N TYR A 46 -39.56 13.31 -9.63
CA TYR A 46 -38.29 12.88 -10.23
C TYR A 46 -38.03 13.63 -11.54
N HIS A 47 -39.04 13.68 -12.41
CA HIS A 47 -38.95 14.30 -13.72
C HIS A 47 -38.75 15.82 -13.62
N LEU A 48 -39.36 16.46 -12.62
CA LEU A 48 -39.20 17.89 -12.39
C LEU A 48 -37.86 18.24 -11.70
N LYS A 49 -37.11 17.26 -11.20
CA LYS A 49 -35.90 17.44 -10.37
C LYS A 49 -36.15 18.39 -9.18
N ASN A 50 -37.40 18.43 -8.68
CA ASN A 50 -37.90 19.50 -7.83
C ASN A 50 -37.53 19.37 -6.35
N SER A 51 -37.04 18.22 -5.88
CA SER A 51 -36.71 18.01 -4.46
C SER A 51 -35.47 17.15 -4.27
N GLN A 52 -34.40 17.74 -3.73
CA GLN A 52 -33.24 17.02 -3.18
C GLN A 52 -33.35 16.85 -1.64
N ASN A 53 -34.53 17.03 -1.06
CA ASN A 53 -34.67 16.89 0.39
C ASN A 53 -34.54 15.43 0.84
N SER A 54 -34.10 15.22 2.09
CA SER A 54 -33.81 13.88 2.61
C SER A 54 -35.03 12.96 2.59
N THR A 55 -36.23 13.48 2.84
CA THR A 55 -37.48 12.70 2.81
C THR A 55 -37.74 12.09 1.44
N TYR A 56 -37.62 12.89 0.38
CA TYR A 56 -37.80 12.42 -1.00
C TYR A 56 -36.79 11.33 -1.35
N LEU A 57 -35.50 11.56 -1.06
CA LEU A 57 -34.45 10.60 -1.36
C LEU A 57 -34.61 9.29 -0.59
N ILE A 58 -35.07 9.33 0.67
CA ILE A 58 -35.33 8.14 1.49
C ILE A 58 -36.45 7.30 0.90
N GLU A 59 -37.58 7.90 0.50
CA GLU A 59 -38.70 7.15 -0.08
C GLU A 59 -38.33 6.61 -1.47
N LEU A 60 -37.67 7.42 -2.30
CA LEU A 60 -37.17 6.96 -3.60
C LEU A 60 -36.17 5.80 -3.46
N ALA A 61 -35.31 5.82 -2.44
CA ALA A 61 -34.37 4.74 -2.17
C ALA A 61 -35.07 3.41 -1.81
N LYS A 62 -36.18 3.45 -1.07
CA LYS A 62 -36.98 2.25 -0.79
C LYS A 62 -37.60 1.68 -2.07
N ILE A 63 -38.13 2.54 -2.95
CA ILE A 63 -38.67 2.11 -4.25
C ILE A 63 -37.57 1.51 -5.12
N LEU A 64 -36.39 2.12 -5.14
CA LEU A 64 -35.22 1.62 -5.85
C LEU A 64 -34.80 0.23 -5.36
N GLU A 65 -34.81 -0.02 -4.05
CA GLU A 65 -34.51 -1.35 -3.50
C GLU A 65 -35.48 -2.42 -4.00
N ILE A 66 -36.79 -2.12 -4.09
CA ILE A 66 -37.78 -3.05 -4.65
C ILE A 66 -37.46 -3.34 -6.13
N PHE A 67 -37.17 -2.30 -6.91
CA PHE A 67 -36.79 -2.46 -8.31
C PHE A 67 -35.52 -3.29 -8.48
N LEU A 68 -34.48 -3.03 -7.68
CA LEU A 68 -33.22 -3.79 -7.72
C LEU A 68 -33.43 -5.25 -7.34
N ALA A 69 -34.22 -5.53 -6.31
CA ALA A 69 -34.52 -6.88 -5.89
C ALA A 69 -35.25 -7.68 -6.97
N ASP A 70 -36.15 -7.03 -7.72
CA ASP A 70 -36.84 -7.64 -8.86
C ASP A 70 -35.92 -7.79 -10.07
N LEU A 71 -35.17 -6.75 -10.43
CA LEU A 71 -34.21 -6.75 -11.54
C LEU A 71 -33.18 -7.88 -11.41
N PHE A 72 -32.66 -8.13 -10.20
CA PHE A 72 -31.69 -9.20 -9.95
C PHE A 72 -32.33 -10.53 -9.55
N GLN A 73 -33.66 -10.61 -9.47
CA GLN A 73 -34.42 -11.79 -9.05
C GLN A 73 -34.02 -12.31 -7.65
N ILE A 74 -33.78 -11.38 -6.71
CA ILE A 74 -33.38 -11.65 -5.32
C ILE A 74 -34.44 -11.22 -4.28
N ASN A 75 -35.70 -11.04 -4.72
CA ASN A 75 -36.82 -10.63 -3.86
C ASN A 75 -36.88 -11.39 -2.52
N GLN A 76 -36.71 -12.71 -2.56
CA GLN A 76 -36.74 -13.56 -1.36
C GLN A 76 -35.56 -13.27 -0.44
N SER A 77 -34.32 -13.31 -0.95
CA SER A 77 -33.11 -13.06 -0.16
C SER A 77 -33.10 -11.64 0.45
N ASN A 78 -33.54 -10.63 -0.30
CA ASN A 78 -33.65 -9.26 0.21
C ASN A 78 -34.72 -9.16 1.32
N THR A 79 -35.88 -9.80 1.13
CA THR A 79 -36.96 -9.84 2.12
C THR A 79 -36.51 -10.55 3.41
N ASP A 80 -35.77 -11.65 3.30
CA ASP A 80 -35.28 -12.38 4.47
C ASP A 80 -34.26 -11.56 5.25
N LEU A 81 -33.34 -10.87 4.56
CA LEU A 81 -32.42 -9.92 5.19
C LEU A 81 -33.16 -8.78 5.90
N GLN A 82 -34.19 -8.21 5.26
CA GLN A 82 -35.01 -7.16 5.86
C GLN A 82 -35.74 -7.67 7.11
N LYS A 83 -36.34 -8.86 7.06
CA LYS A 83 -37.00 -9.51 8.21
C LYS A 83 -36.04 -9.71 9.37
N THR A 84 -34.81 -10.13 9.12
CA THR A 84 -33.78 -10.27 10.17
C THR A 84 -33.57 -8.95 10.93
N TYR A 85 -33.41 -7.84 10.21
CA TYR A 85 -33.26 -6.51 10.84
C TYR A 85 -34.53 -6.04 11.58
N LEU A 86 -35.71 -6.30 11.02
CA LEU A 86 -36.99 -5.98 11.67
C LEU A 86 -37.21 -6.81 12.93
N ASN A 87 -36.76 -8.07 12.97
CA ASN A 87 -36.81 -8.91 14.16
C ASN A 87 -35.92 -8.34 15.28
N TYR A 88 -34.74 -7.79 14.94
CA TYR A 88 -33.88 -7.13 15.92
C TYR A 88 -34.43 -5.81 16.48
N LYS A 89 -35.49 -5.25 15.88
CA LYS A 89 -36.10 -4.01 16.37
C LYS A 89 -36.59 -4.13 17.81
N ILE A 90 -37.14 -5.29 18.19
CA ILE A 90 -37.61 -5.51 19.57
C ILE A 90 -36.47 -5.42 20.57
N ILE A 91 -35.27 -5.91 20.22
CA ILE A 91 -34.09 -5.79 21.08
C ILE A 91 -33.70 -4.32 21.22
N CYS A 92 -33.71 -3.57 20.11
CA CYS A 92 -33.35 -2.15 20.13
C CYS A 92 -34.32 -1.31 20.97
N ASP A 93 -35.62 -1.55 20.83
CA ASP A 93 -36.67 -0.88 21.60
C ASP A 93 -36.57 -1.29 23.09
N THR A 94 -36.36 -2.57 23.39
CA THR A 94 -36.18 -3.08 24.77
C THR A 94 -34.93 -2.52 25.44
N ARG A 95 -33.80 -2.48 24.72
CA ARG A 95 -32.53 -1.88 25.18
C ARG A 95 -32.74 -0.44 25.64
N ARG A 96 -33.49 0.33 24.86
CA ARG A 96 -33.76 1.75 25.14
C ARG A 96 -34.78 1.94 26.26
N GLU A 97 -35.95 1.35 26.12
CA GLU A 97 -37.10 1.63 26.99
C GLU A 97 -37.01 0.90 28.34
N PHE A 98 -36.49 -0.32 28.37
CA PHE A 98 -36.38 -1.10 29.60
C PHE A 98 -34.97 -1.05 30.18
N ILE A 99 -33.96 -1.52 29.46
CA ILE A 99 -32.60 -1.64 30.03
C ILE A 99 -32.01 -0.27 30.40
N GLN A 100 -32.02 0.68 29.47
CA GLN A 100 -31.42 1.98 29.69
C GLN A 100 -32.27 2.92 30.56
N ARG A 101 -33.58 3.01 30.28
CA ARG A 101 -34.46 3.98 30.97
C ARG A 101 -34.99 3.47 32.31
N HIS A 102 -35.15 2.16 32.49
CA HIS A 102 -35.66 1.56 33.72
C HIS A 102 -34.53 0.93 34.56
N ILE A 103 -33.94 -0.18 34.10
CA ILE A 103 -32.98 -0.98 34.89
C ILE A 103 -31.74 -0.18 35.27
N SER A 104 -31.06 0.42 34.29
CA SER A 104 -29.81 1.17 34.51
C SER A 104 -29.98 2.31 35.52
N LYS A 105 -31.15 2.98 35.52
CA LYS A 105 -31.45 4.07 36.47
C LYS A 105 -31.81 3.53 37.85
N LYS A 106 -32.74 2.57 37.93
CA LYS A 106 -33.25 1.98 39.18
C LYS A 106 -32.13 1.33 40.00
N TYR A 107 -31.14 0.72 39.33
CA TYR A 107 -30.05 -0.02 39.95
C TYR A 107 -28.68 0.65 39.83
N SER A 108 -28.63 1.95 39.52
CA SER A 108 -27.37 2.69 39.36
C SER A 108 -26.44 2.67 40.58
N SER A 109 -26.98 2.43 41.78
CA SER A 109 -26.24 2.30 43.04
C SER A 109 -26.41 0.92 43.68
N PHE A 110 -26.68 -0.12 42.87
CA PHE A 110 -26.98 -1.45 43.38
C PHE A 110 -25.73 -2.15 43.94
N ASP A 111 -25.90 -2.79 45.10
CA ASP A 111 -24.86 -3.58 45.74
C ASP A 111 -24.77 -4.98 45.11
N LEU A 112 -23.72 -5.19 44.31
CA LEU A 112 -23.44 -6.44 43.60
C LEU A 112 -23.29 -7.65 44.54
N ALA A 113 -22.97 -7.46 45.82
CA ALA A 113 -22.90 -8.55 46.80
C ALA A 113 -24.25 -9.28 46.97
N LYS A 114 -25.37 -8.64 46.61
CA LYS A 114 -26.71 -9.22 46.66
C LYS A 114 -27.01 -10.23 45.54
N ILE A 115 -26.09 -10.40 44.58
CA ILE A 115 -26.24 -11.27 43.40
C ILE A 115 -25.05 -12.27 43.29
N SER A 116 -24.24 -12.45 44.34
CA SER A 116 -23.01 -13.27 44.30
C SER A 116 -23.22 -14.75 43.92
N ASP A 117 -24.40 -15.33 44.20
CA ASP A 117 -24.75 -16.73 43.88
C ASP A 117 -25.64 -16.86 42.61
N PHE A 118 -25.49 -15.93 41.66
CA PHE A 118 -26.33 -15.89 40.46
C PHE A 118 -25.99 -16.99 39.45
N ASN A 119 -26.96 -17.86 39.17
CA ASN A 119 -26.85 -18.89 38.15
C ASN A 119 -27.66 -18.49 36.90
N HIS A 120 -26.98 -17.86 35.94
CA HIS A 120 -27.59 -17.41 34.68
C HIS A 120 -28.21 -18.57 33.89
N ALA A 121 -27.58 -19.74 33.86
CA ALA A 121 -28.08 -20.90 33.12
C ALA A 121 -29.40 -21.42 33.70
N LYS A 122 -29.53 -21.46 35.03
CA LYS A 122 -30.78 -21.82 35.71
C LYS A 122 -31.90 -20.84 35.38
N ILE A 123 -31.61 -19.53 35.40
CA ILE A 123 -32.61 -18.51 35.12
C ILE A 123 -33.04 -18.52 33.65
N LEU A 124 -32.10 -18.70 32.71
CA LEU A 124 -32.44 -18.87 31.29
C LEU A 124 -33.34 -20.10 31.09
N ALA A 125 -33.08 -21.20 31.80
CA ALA A 125 -33.93 -22.39 31.75
C ALA A 125 -35.33 -22.13 32.34
N GLU A 126 -35.44 -21.43 33.47
CA GLU A 126 -36.73 -21.03 34.08
C GLU A 126 -37.53 -20.06 33.19
N LEU A 127 -36.83 -19.23 32.41
CA LEU A 127 -37.45 -18.34 31.41
C LEU A 127 -37.78 -19.03 30.08
N GLU A 128 -37.48 -20.33 29.96
CA GLU A 128 -37.64 -21.15 28.74
C GLU A 128 -36.84 -20.59 27.55
N ILE A 129 -35.63 -20.06 27.81
CA ILE A 129 -34.76 -19.47 26.78
C ILE A 129 -33.71 -20.50 26.34
N ASN A 130 -33.76 -20.85 25.05
CA ASN A 130 -32.82 -21.79 24.44
C ASN A 130 -31.51 -21.11 24.01
N HIS A 131 -30.42 -21.89 23.98
CA HIS A 131 -29.04 -21.41 23.92
C HIS A 131 -28.28 -21.95 22.68
N ALA A 132 -28.33 -21.25 21.54
CA ALA A 132 -27.41 -21.51 20.42
C ALA A 132 -26.32 -20.43 20.28
N ASN A 133 -26.69 -19.16 20.44
CA ASN A 133 -25.77 -18.02 20.43
C ASN A 133 -26.35 -16.82 21.21
N ILE A 134 -25.53 -15.78 21.42
CA ILE A 134 -25.92 -14.61 22.22
C ILE A 134 -27.03 -13.78 21.58
N ASP A 135 -27.04 -13.64 20.26
CA ASP A 135 -28.05 -12.85 19.54
C ASP A 135 -29.45 -13.48 19.71
N GLU A 136 -29.56 -14.81 19.68
CA GLU A 136 -30.81 -15.54 19.92
C GLU A 136 -31.27 -15.46 21.38
N ILE A 137 -30.34 -15.53 22.33
CA ILE A 137 -30.63 -15.38 23.76
C ILE A 137 -31.22 -13.99 24.00
N GLU A 138 -30.57 -12.94 23.49
CA GLU A 138 -31.03 -11.56 23.67
C GLU A 138 -32.35 -11.27 22.94
N LEU A 139 -32.60 -11.91 21.79
CA LEU A 139 -33.87 -11.82 21.10
C LEU A 139 -35.01 -12.40 21.94
N GLN A 140 -34.83 -13.63 22.46
CA GLN A 140 -35.81 -14.29 23.32
C GLN A 140 -36.03 -13.50 24.62
N LEU A 141 -34.95 -12.99 25.24
CA LEU A 141 -35.03 -12.10 26.41
C LEU A 141 -35.85 -10.84 26.09
N ALA A 142 -35.60 -10.18 24.96
CA ALA A 142 -36.33 -8.98 24.58
C ALA A 142 -37.84 -9.24 24.39
N HIS A 143 -38.21 -10.40 23.83
CA HIS A 143 -39.61 -10.82 23.74
C HIS A 143 -40.23 -11.05 25.13
N LYS A 144 -39.54 -11.78 26.02
CA LYS A 144 -40.02 -12.03 27.39
C LYS A 144 -40.18 -10.73 28.18
N ILE A 145 -39.18 -9.84 28.14
CA ILE A 145 -39.23 -8.50 28.75
C ILE A 145 -40.42 -7.70 28.22
N SER A 146 -40.60 -7.65 26.90
CA SER A 146 -41.70 -6.91 26.27
C SER A 146 -43.08 -7.48 26.63
N SER A 147 -43.17 -8.77 26.93
CA SER A 147 -44.42 -9.42 27.33
C SER A 147 -44.76 -9.24 28.82
N ASN A 148 -43.76 -9.11 29.70
CA ASN A 148 -43.97 -8.97 31.15
C ASN A 148 -42.90 -8.05 31.79
N PHE A 149 -43.22 -6.75 31.86
CA PHE A 149 -42.30 -5.70 32.34
C PHE A 149 -41.97 -5.75 33.84
N ASN A 150 -42.73 -6.49 34.66
CA ASN A 150 -42.61 -6.49 36.12
C ASN A 150 -42.13 -7.85 36.68
N ASP A 151 -41.54 -8.69 35.84
CA ASP A 151 -41.04 -9.99 36.27
C ASP A 151 -39.73 -9.83 37.06
N GLU A 152 -39.75 -10.19 38.35
CA GLU A 152 -38.60 -10.09 39.25
C GLU A 152 -37.40 -10.93 38.79
N LEU A 153 -37.65 -12.07 38.14
CA LEU A 153 -36.59 -12.95 37.65
C LEU A 153 -35.85 -12.34 36.47
N ILE A 154 -36.60 -11.73 35.54
CA ILE A 154 -36.06 -10.98 34.40
C ILE A 154 -35.28 -9.77 34.87
N GLU A 155 -35.83 -9.00 35.82
CA GLU A 155 -35.16 -7.83 36.39
C GLU A 155 -33.82 -8.22 37.04
N LYS A 156 -33.82 -9.31 37.83
CA LYS A 156 -32.59 -9.87 38.43
C LYS A 156 -31.56 -10.26 37.37
N TYR A 157 -31.98 -10.88 36.27
CA TYR A 157 -31.10 -11.22 35.16
C TYR A 157 -30.52 -9.99 34.48
N CYS A 158 -31.35 -8.97 34.23
CA CYS A 158 -30.91 -7.74 33.59
C CYS A 158 -29.89 -6.97 34.46
N VAL A 159 -30.07 -6.96 35.78
CA VAL A 159 -29.11 -6.34 36.71
C VAL A 159 -27.78 -7.09 36.68
N TRP A 160 -27.80 -8.42 36.71
CA TRP A 160 -26.58 -9.23 36.55
C TRP A 160 -25.88 -8.94 35.22
N ALA A 161 -26.58 -9.05 34.09
CA ALA A 161 -26.01 -8.82 32.77
C ALA A 161 -25.40 -7.42 32.59
N LEU A 162 -25.99 -6.40 33.22
CA LEU A 162 -25.56 -5.01 33.07
C LEU A 162 -24.42 -4.61 34.02
N PHE A 163 -24.41 -5.10 35.26
CA PHE A 163 -23.51 -4.60 36.31
C PHE A 163 -22.46 -5.62 36.79
N ASP A 164 -22.68 -6.92 36.60
CA ASP A 164 -21.72 -7.97 36.99
C ASP A 164 -20.67 -8.21 35.90
N ALA A 165 -19.42 -8.48 36.30
CA ALA A 165 -18.32 -8.66 35.35
C ALA A 165 -18.46 -9.95 34.50
N ILE A 166 -19.03 -11.02 35.06
CA ILE A 166 -19.30 -12.27 34.33
C ILE A 166 -20.48 -12.03 33.38
N GLY A 167 -21.53 -11.33 33.83
CA GLY A 167 -22.66 -10.94 33.00
C GLY A 167 -22.27 -10.09 31.79
N GLN A 168 -21.45 -9.06 32.02
CA GLN A 168 -20.93 -8.20 30.95
C GLN A 168 -20.06 -8.98 29.95
N GLU A 169 -19.24 -9.93 30.43
CA GLU A 169 -18.45 -10.80 29.55
C GLU A 169 -19.33 -11.76 28.74
N PHE A 170 -20.39 -12.30 29.34
CA PHE A 170 -21.33 -13.20 28.69
C PHE A 170 -22.07 -12.49 27.54
N HIS A 171 -22.48 -11.23 27.75
CA HIS A 171 -23.19 -10.40 26.77
C HIS A 171 -22.29 -9.51 25.90
N LYS A 172 -20.96 -9.69 25.94
CA LYS A 172 -20.01 -8.78 25.26
C LYS A 172 -20.19 -8.66 23.75
N ASP A 173 -20.72 -9.72 23.12
CA ASP A 173 -20.93 -9.82 21.67
C ASP A 173 -22.39 -9.50 21.28
N GLY A 174 -23.27 -9.27 22.26
CA GLY A 174 -24.67 -8.92 22.05
C GLY A 174 -24.92 -7.42 21.81
N ALA A 175 -26.14 -6.98 22.03
CA ALA A 175 -26.57 -5.58 21.89
C ALA A 175 -27.44 -5.08 23.04
N LEU A 176 -28.28 -5.93 23.63
CA LEU A 176 -29.32 -5.58 24.60
C LEU A 176 -28.73 -4.91 25.86
N PHE A 177 -27.62 -5.44 26.37
CA PHE A 177 -27.01 -4.97 27.62
C PHE A 177 -25.78 -4.07 27.43
N ILE A 178 -25.34 -3.85 26.20
CA ILE A 178 -24.21 -2.97 25.91
C ILE A 178 -24.75 -1.55 25.70
N LEU A 179 -24.69 -0.71 26.73
CA LEU A 179 -25.16 0.67 26.69
C LEU A 179 -24.04 1.67 26.31
N PRO A 180 -24.36 2.79 25.63
CA PRO A 180 -23.39 3.84 25.36
C PRO A 180 -22.80 4.42 26.66
N LYS A 181 -21.47 4.46 26.75
CA LYS A 181 -20.76 4.94 27.93
C LYS A 181 -20.47 6.43 27.86
N LYS A 182 -20.26 7.07 29.02
CA LYS A 182 -19.72 8.43 29.07
C LYS A 182 -18.27 8.41 28.59
N ILE A 183 -17.89 9.39 27.78
CA ILE A 183 -16.51 9.54 27.33
C ILE A 183 -15.74 10.43 28.31
N ALA A 184 -14.56 9.95 28.71
CA ALA A 184 -13.52 10.77 29.31
C ALA A 184 -12.42 11.02 28.26
N ILE A 185 -12.41 12.20 27.64
CA ILE A 185 -11.51 12.52 26.51
C ILE A 185 -10.02 12.32 26.87
N LYS A 186 -9.65 12.62 28.11
CA LYS A 186 -8.28 12.42 28.63
C LYS A 186 -7.96 10.97 29.00
N ASN A 187 -8.93 10.05 28.91
CA ASN A 187 -8.79 8.63 29.24
C ASN A 187 -9.66 7.76 28.30
N LEU A 188 -9.43 7.87 26.99
CA LEU A 188 -10.13 7.12 25.94
C LEU A 188 -9.69 5.64 25.88
N ILE A 189 -8.57 5.32 26.51
CA ILE A 189 -8.03 3.97 26.59
C ILE A 189 -7.97 3.59 28.08
N SER A 190 -8.99 2.89 28.55
CA SER A 190 -9.02 2.25 29.86
C SER A 190 -9.45 0.79 29.69
N ASP A 191 -9.03 -0.07 30.62
CA ASP A 191 -9.47 -1.46 30.78
C ASP A 191 -9.57 -2.26 29.46
N PHE A 192 -8.48 -2.91 29.09
CA PHE A 192 -8.42 -3.82 27.94
C PHE A 192 -7.98 -5.22 28.35
N LYS A 193 -8.51 -6.24 27.67
CA LYS A 193 -8.16 -7.64 27.89
C LYS A 193 -7.12 -8.07 26.85
N PRO A 194 -6.12 -8.90 27.24
CA PRO A 194 -5.20 -9.47 26.27
C PRO A 194 -5.96 -10.20 25.16
N ARG A 195 -5.52 -10.02 23.92
CA ARG A 195 -6.02 -10.70 22.73
C ARG A 195 -4.88 -11.40 22.00
N GLU A 196 -5.16 -12.57 21.46
CA GLU A 196 -4.22 -13.28 20.61
C GLU A 196 -4.43 -12.87 19.13
N ARG A 197 -3.32 -12.62 18.43
CA ARG A 197 -3.33 -12.37 16.99
C ARG A 197 -2.96 -13.64 16.22
N LYS A 198 -3.83 -14.08 15.30
CA LYS A 198 -3.60 -15.24 14.43
C LYS A 198 -2.88 -14.85 13.14
N GLY A 199 -1.56 -14.71 13.21
CA GLY A 199 -0.71 -14.41 12.06
C GLY A 199 -1.11 -13.13 11.32
N PHE A 200 -1.33 -13.24 10.01
CA PHE A 200 -1.57 -12.12 9.09
C PHE A 200 -3.00 -12.08 8.51
N ASN A 201 -3.91 -12.90 9.02
CA ASN A 201 -5.32 -12.81 8.66
C ASN A 201 -6.01 -11.61 9.29
N LEU A 202 -7.18 -11.24 8.74
CA LEU A 202 -8.00 -10.15 9.26
C LEU A 202 -8.23 -10.32 10.77
N THR A 203 -7.86 -9.31 11.54
CA THR A 203 -7.84 -9.40 13.01
C THR A 203 -9.15 -8.94 13.67
N ASP A 204 -10.08 -8.42 12.89
CA ASP A 204 -11.37 -7.92 13.33
C ASP A 204 -12.37 -7.94 12.16
N SER A 205 -13.42 -8.75 12.27
CA SER A 205 -14.48 -8.87 11.27
C SER A 205 -15.57 -7.81 11.38
N GLY A 206 -15.49 -6.90 12.36
CA GLY A 206 -16.52 -5.90 12.66
C GLY A 206 -17.73 -6.47 13.41
N CYS A 207 -18.71 -5.62 13.66
CA CYS A 207 -19.90 -5.93 14.44
C CYS A 207 -20.86 -6.92 13.74
N SER A 208 -21.59 -7.71 14.53
CA SER A 208 -22.72 -8.54 14.07
C SER A 208 -23.86 -7.71 13.49
N GLN A 209 -24.78 -8.35 12.76
CA GLN A 209 -25.98 -7.67 12.23
C GLN A 209 -26.83 -7.07 13.35
N LEU A 210 -26.99 -7.78 14.47
CA LEU A 210 -27.71 -7.29 15.66
C LEU A 210 -27.02 -6.04 16.24
N ARG A 211 -25.70 -6.10 16.45
CA ARG A 211 -24.95 -4.98 17.03
C ARG A 211 -25.02 -3.74 16.15
N VAL A 212 -24.93 -3.90 14.82
CA VAL A 212 -25.10 -2.79 13.87
C VAL A 212 -26.53 -2.27 13.86
N SER A 213 -27.54 -3.14 13.95
CA SER A 213 -28.94 -2.70 14.08
C SER A 213 -29.12 -1.79 15.30
N ALA A 214 -28.46 -2.13 16.40
CA ALA A 214 -28.49 -1.37 17.63
C ALA A 214 -27.77 0.00 17.51
N GLU A 215 -26.67 0.10 16.77
CA GLU A 215 -26.00 1.37 16.46
C GLU A 215 -26.82 2.24 15.49
N ALA A 216 -27.39 1.64 14.44
CA ALA A 216 -28.27 2.35 13.51
C ALA A 216 -29.51 2.93 14.22
N ASN A 217 -30.10 2.19 15.18
CA ASN A 217 -31.21 2.66 16.01
C ASN A 217 -30.79 3.59 17.17
N TYR A 218 -29.50 3.63 17.52
CA TYR A 218 -28.95 4.62 18.44
C TYR A 218 -28.83 6.00 17.80
N CYS A 219 -28.62 6.06 16.48
CA CYS A 219 -28.68 7.29 15.70
C CYS A 219 -30.05 7.98 15.86
N ILE A 220 -30.05 9.31 16.04
CA ILE A 220 -31.28 10.11 16.16
C ILE A 220 -31.77 10.71 14.84
N TYR A 221 -31.09 10.39 13.74
CA TYR A 221 -31.42 10.82 12.38
C TYR A 221 -31.53 12.35 12.25
N CYS A 222 -30.40 13.04 12.38
CA CYS A 222 -30.32 14.50 12.48
C CYS A 222 -30.82 15.27 11.23
N HIS A 223 -31.02 14.60 10.09
CA HIS A 223 -31.52 15.24 8.86
C HIS A 223 -32.92 15.80 9.04
N ASN A 224 -33.73 15.19 9.91
CA ASN A 224 -35.04 15.68 10.29
C ASN A 224 -35.01 17.10 10.91
N GLN A 225 -33.83 17.54 11.36
CA GLN A 225 -33.62 18.85 11.98
C GLN A 225 -32.64 19.73 11.19
N ASN A 226 -32.17 19.30 10.00
CA ASN A 226 -31.10 19.95 9.23
C ASN A 226 -29.82 20.19 10.05
N LYS A 227 -29.44 19.23 10.90
CA LYS A 227 -28.30 19.34 11.85
C LYS A 227 -27.35 18.13 11.78
N ASP A 228 -27.11 17.61 10.57
CA ASP A 228 -26.27 16.44 10.33
C ASP A 228 -24.77 16.72 10.52
N SER A 229 -24.34 16.93 11.76
CA SER A 229 -22.94 17.26 12.06
C SER A 229 -21.96 16.14 11.69
N CYS A 230 -22.40 14.89 11.64
CA CYS A 230 -21.58 13.78 11.12
C CYS A 230 -21.29 13.91 9.62
N LYS A 231 -22.17 14.57 8.86
CA LYS A 231 -21.95 14.94 7.46
C LYS A 231 -21.23 16.28 7.38
N SER A 232 -21.87 17.37 7.80
CA SER A 232 -21.43 18.75 7.54
C SER A 232 -20.43 19.33 8.55
N GLY A 233 -20.10 18.58 9.61
CA GLY A 233 -19.30 19.07 10.73
C GLY A 233 -20.12 19.76 11.82
N LEU A 234 -19.51 19.88 13.00
CA LEU A 234 -20.10 20.51 14.17
C LEU A 234 -19.69 21.98 14.23
N ILE A 235 -20.66 22.88 14.09
CA ILE A 235 -20.43 24.33 14.08
C ILE A 235 -20.53 24.90 15.49
N ASP A 236 -19.56 25.73 15.87
CA ASP A 236 -19.59 26.50 17.09
C ASP A 236 -20.56 27.69 16.96
N LYS A 237 -21.46 27.84 17.94
CA LYS A 237 -22.57 28.80 17.85
C LYS A 237 -22.11 30.25 17.87
N ASP A 238 -21.01 30.55 18.57
CA ASP A 238 -20.55 31.91 18.79
C ASP A 238 -19.65 32.36 17.61
N SER A 239 -18.71 31.51 17.22
CA SER A 239 -17.76 31.83 16.14
C SER A 239 -18.27 31.53 14.74
N GLN A 240 -19.34 30.75 14.59
CA GLN A 240 -19.85 30.23 13.31
C GLN A 240 -18.80 29.44 12.50
N LYS A 241 -17.74 28.98 13.16
CA LYS A 241 -16.66 28.15 12.58
C LYS A 241 -16.84 26.68 12.95
N ILE A 242 -16.16 25.80 12.24
CA ILE A 242 -16.08 24.38 12.63
C ILE A 242 -15.41 24.31 14.01
N LYS A 243 -16.05 23.59 14.93
CA LYS A 243 -15.57 23.42 16.30
C LYS A 243 -14.29 22.59 16.32
N ILE A 244 -13.37 22.95 17.21
CA ILE A 244 -12.20 22.15 17.57
C ILE A 244 -12.44 21.55 18.95
N ASP A 245 -12.18 20.26 19.12
CA ASP A 245 -12.37 19.56 20.40
C ASP A 245 -11.20 19.78 21.39
N GLU A 246 -11.32 19.19 22.60
CA GLU A 246 -10.30 19.28 23.65
C GLU A 246 -8.97 18.59 23.28
N LEU A 247 -8.97 17.71 22.27
CA LEU A 247 -7.77 17.08 21.72
C LEU A 247 -7.22 17.89 20.54
N GLY A 248 -7.75 19.08 20.24
CA GLY A 248 -7.29 19.92 19.14
C GLY A 248 -7.63 19.35 17.76
N ILE A 249 -8.72 18.59 17.64
CA ILE A 249 -9.19 17.99 16.39
C ILE A 249 -10.35 18.82 15.84
N GLU A 250 -10.27 19.19 14.57
CA GLU A 250 -11.38 19.84 13.85
C GLU A 250 -12.53 18.84 13.64
N LEU A 251 -13.74 19.21 14.06
CA LEU A 251 -14.94 18.38 13.97
C LEU A 251 -15.68 18.63 12.64
N GLY A 252 -15.01 18.37 11.53
CA GLY A 252 -15.46 18.72 10.17
C GLY A 252 -16.47 17.77 9.51
N GLY A 253 -16.89 16.70 10.19
CA GLY A 253 -17.76 15.65 9.62
C GLY A 253 -17.07 14.78 8.58
N CYS A 254 -17.84 14.01 7.82
CA CYS A 254 -17.33 13.16 6.75
C CYS A 254 -16.72 14.00 5.62
N PRO A 255 -15.43 13.84 5.27
CA PRO A 255 -14.80 14.60 4.18
C PRO A 255 -15.45 14.40 2.81
N LEU A 256 -16.20 13.31 2.63
CA LEU A 256 -16.94 13.00 1.40
C LEU A 256 -18.35 13.60 1.37
N ASP A 257 -18.81 14.31 2.41
CA ASP A 257 -20.20 14.80 2.49
C ASP A 257 -21.27 13.69 2.44
N GLU A 258 -20.91 12.50 2.90
CA GLU A 258 -21.80 11.35 2.86
C GLU A 258 -23.11 11.57 3.64
N LYS A 259 -24.23 11.15 3.04
CA LYS A 259 -25.60 11.20 3.62
C LYS A 259 -25.79 10.15 4.71
N ILE A 260 -24.97 10.26 5.76
CA ILE A 260 -24.89 9.30 6.88
C ILE A 260 -26.23 9.17 7.59
N SER A 261 -26.93 10.29 7.81
CA SER A 261 -28.16 10.24 8.59
C SER A 261 -29.29 9.53 7.85
N GLU A 262 -29.40 9.73 6.55
CA GLU A 262 -30.34 9.07 5.67
C GLU A 262 -29.98 7.59 5.48
N MET A 263 -28.68 7.31 5.27
CA MET A 263 -28.14 5.94 5.20
C MET A 263 -28.47 5.15 6.48
N ASN A 264 -28.16 5.71 7.66
CA ASN A 264 -28.42 5.05 8.94
C ASN A 264 -29.93 4.85 9.20
N PHE A 265 -30.76 5.80 8.75
CA PHE A 265 -32.22 5.66 8.86
C PHE A 265 -32.72 4.50 7.99
N LEU A 266 -32.31 4.41 6.73
CA LEU A 266 -32.68 3.29 5.86
C LEU A 266 -32.22 1.96 6.46
N LYS A 267 -31.00 1.93 7.01
CA LYS A 267 -30.42 0.73 7.62
C LYS A 267 -31.19 0.29 8.87
N SER A 268 -31.58 1.22 9.73
CA SER A 268 -32.37 0.90 10.94
C SER A 268 -33.76 0.35 10.63
N ARG A 269 -34.24 0.55 9.40
CA ARG A 269 -35.51 -0.01 8.87
C ARG A 269 -35.31 -1.27 8.03
N GLY A 270 -34.09 -1.80 7.94
CA GLY A 270 -33.76 -3.05 7.26
C GLY A 270 -33.54 -2.94 5.74
N PHE A 271 -33.59 -1.74 5.16
CA PHE A 271 -33.40 -1.52 3.72
C PHE A 271 -31.92 -1.44 3.34
N SER A 272 -31.28 -2.59 3.14
CA SER A 272 -29.82 -2.65 2.97
C SER A 272 -29.36 -2.17 1.58
N LEU A 273 -30.11 -2.46 0.51
CA LEU A 273 -29.80 -1.98 -0.85
C LEU A 273 -30.04 -0.47 -0.95
N ALA A 274 -31.12 0.04 -0.38
CA ALA A 274 -31.42 1.47 -0.31
C ALA A 274 -30.35 2.23 0.46
N SER A 275 -29.89 1.66 1.58
CA SER A 275 -28.81 2.26 2.39
C SER A 275 -27.51 2.36 1.60
N LEU A 276 -27.14 1.31 0.86
CA LEU A 276 -25.96 1.34 -0.01
C LEU A 276 -26.12 2.36 -1.14
N ALA A 277 -27.27 2.39 -1.80
CA ALA A 277 -27.56 3.34 -2.87
C ALA A 277 -27.48 4.79 -2.37
N MET A 278 -27.93 5.06 -1.13
CA MET A 278 -27.80 6.38 -0.50
C MET A 278 -26.35 6.76 -0.24
N ALA A 279 -25.54 5.84 0.29
CA ALA A 279 -24.12 6.09 0.61
C ALA A 279 -23.28 6.36 -0.66
N ILE A 280 -23.50 5.56 -1.71
CA ILE A 280 -22.73 5.61 -2.97
C ILE A 280 -22.90 6.92 -3.74
N ILE A 281 -23.97 7.69 -3.51
CA ILE A 281 -24.13 9.04 -4.07
C ILE A 281 -22.86 9.86 -3.80
N ASP A 282 -22.34 9.72 -2.58
CA ASP A 282 -21.22 10.52 -2.10
C ASP A 282 -19.92 9.73 -1.99
N ASN A 283 -20.01 8.41 -1.76
CA ASN A 283 -18.88 7.51 -1.60
C ASN A 283 -19.01 6.25 -2.48
N PRO A 284 -18.80 6.36 -3.80
CA PRO A 284 -18.93 5.22 -4.71
C PRO A 284 -17.83 4.17 -4.54
N MET A 285 -16.77 4.49 -3.81
CA MET A 285 -15.68 3.59 -3.45
C MET A 285 -15.75 3.21 -1.97
N ILE A 286 -16.96 3.02 -1.43
CA ILE A 286 -17.26 2.69 -0.02
C ILE A 286 -16.48 1.48 0.53
N ALA A 287 -16.03 0.59 -0.35
CA ALA A 287 -15.14 -0.51 -0.01
C ALA A 287 -13.76 -0.04 0.52
N GLY A 288 -13.37 1.22 0.27
CA GLY A 288 -12.14 1.83 0.75
C GLY A 288 -12.26 2.55 2.09
N THR A 289 -13.45 2.63 2.69
CA THR A 289 -13.75 3.37 3.93
C THR A 289 -14.39 2.44 4.98
N GLY A 290 -14.95 2.99 6.05
CA GLY A 290 -15.63 2.23 7.10
C GLY A 290 -14.73 1.79 8.26
N HIS A 291 -15.17 0.71 8.92
CA HIS A 291 -14.61 0.19 10.18
C HIS A 291 -13.08 0.09 10.14
N ARG A 292 -12.44 0.68 11.14
CA ARG A 292 -10.97 0.76 11.29
C ARG A 292 -10.22 1.48 10.18
N ILE A 293 -10.89 2.20 9.28
CA ILE A 293 -10.23 3.05 8.26
C ILE A 293 -10.45 4.54 8.54
N CYS A 294 -11.70 4.97 8.71
CA CYS A 294 -12.03 6.38 8.93
C CYS A 294 -12.97 6.57 10.12
N ASN A 295 -12.93 7.75 10.75
CA ASN A 295 -13.76 8.06 11.92
C ASN A 295 -14.10 9.56 12.09
N ASP A 296 -13.81 10.40 11.09
CA ASP A 296 -14.08 11.85 11.13
C ASP A 296 -15.58 12.15 11.38
N CYS A 297 -16.47 11.31 10.83
CA CYS A 297 -17.91 11.38 11.05
C CYS A 297 -18.32 11.09 12.51
N MET A 298 -17.70 10.11 13.17
CA MET A 298 -17.97 9.76 14.57
C MET A 298 -17.57 10.89 15.51
N LYS A 299 -16.39 11.49 15.29
CA LYS A 299 -15.89 12.61 16.11
C LYS A 299 -16.84 13.81 16.06
N SER A 300 -17.46 14.03 14.91
CA SER A 300 -18.38 15.13 14.67
C SER A 300 -19.84 14.80 15.02
N CYS A 301 -20.12 13.58 15.50
CA CYS A 301 -21.45 13.19 15.96
C CYS A 301 -21.93 14.11 17.08
N ILE A 302 -23.21 14.45 17.14
CA ILE A 302 -23.76 15.32 18.19
C ILE A 302 -23.52 14.79 19.63
N TYR A 303 -23.24 13.50 19.79
CA TYR A 303 -22.89 12.87 21.05
C TYR A 303 -21.43 13.17 21.42
N GLN A 304 -21.24 14.29 22.12
CA GLN A 304 -19.92 14.81 22.48
C GLN A 304 -19.47 14.47 23.91
N LYS A 305 -20.39 13.99 24.77
CA LYS A 305 -20.14 13.62 26.18
C LYS A 305 -20.35 12.14 26.47
N GLN A 306 -20.68 11.36 25.44
CA GLN A 306 -20.92 9.93 25.49
C GLN A 306 -20.46 9.32 24.17
N GLU A 307 -20.33 8.00 24.12
CA GLU A 307 -19.93 7.27 22.92
C GLU A 307 -20.76 7.71 21.70
N PRO A 308 -20.12 8.15 20.59
CA PRO A 308 -20.83 8.50 19.38
C PRO A 308 -21.39 7.25 18.70
N VAL A 309 -22.31 7.45 17.77
CA VAL A 309 -22.77 6.37 16.88
C VAL A 309 -21.56 5.81 16.11
N ASP A 310 -21.38 4.50 16.11
CA ASP A 310 -20.32 3.84 15.34
C ASP A 310 -20.69 3.75 13.84
N ILE A 311 -20.64 4.91 13.18
CA ILE A 311 -20.97 5.07 11.76
C ILE A 311 -20.11 4.17 10.85
N PRO A 312 -18.78 4.05 11.04
CA PRO A 312 -17.93 3.17 10.24
C PRO A 312 -18.34 1.69 10.29
N GLN A 313 -18.80 1.19 11.44
CA GLN A 313 -19.36 -0.18 11.53
C GLN A 313 -20.66 -0.33 10.72
N ILE A 314 -21.53 0.69 10.76
CA ILE A 314 -22.78 0.69 9.97
C ILE A 314 -22.45 0.68 8.48
N GLU A 315 -21.56 1.57 8.02
CA GLU A 315 -21.09 1.68 6.63
C GLU A 315 -20.52 0.34 6.13
N SER A 316 -19.58 -0.25 6.86
CA SER A 316 -18.97 -1.54 6.49
C SER A 316 -19.98 -2.69 6.47
N ARG A 317 -20.96 -2.71 7.39
CA ARG A 317 -21.98 -3.76 7.42
C ARG A 317 -22.99 -3.62 6.28
N ILE A 318 -23.37 -2.39 5.90
CA ILE A 318 -24.19 -2.15 4.70
C ILE A 318 -23.54 -2.77 3.48
N LEU A 319 -22.24 -2.50 3.26
CA LEU A 319 -21.52 -3.09 2.14
C LEU A 319 -21.47 -4.62 2.25
N LYS A 320 -21.14 -5.18 3.43
CA LYS A 320 -21.12 -6.62 3.65
C LYS A 320 -22.48 -7.26 3.35
N ASP A 321 -23.58 -6.70 3.84
CA ASP A 321 -24.91 -7.25 3.62
C ASP A 321 -25.24 -7.32 2.13
N VAL A 322 -24.98 -6.23 1.40
CA VAL A 322 -25.26 -6.21 -0.04
C VAL A 322 -24.36 -7.17 -0.79
N LEU A 323 -23.05 -7.23 -0.49
CA LEU A 323 -22.13 -8.15 -1.17
C LEU A 323 -22.51 -9.63 -0.98
N HIS A 324 -23.11 -10.00 0.15
CA HIS A 324 -23.54 -11.38 0.42
C HIS A 324 -24.95 -11.71 -0.12
N LEU A 325 -25.68 -10.74 -0.69
CA LEU A 325 -26.85 -11.05 -1.51
C LEU A 325 -26.38 -11.68 -2.84
N PRO A 326 -27.19 -12.56 -3.46
CA PRO A 326 -26.86 -13.06 -4.78
C PRO A 326 -26.65 -11.90 -5.77
N PHE A 327 -25.54 -11.93 -6.50
CA PHE A 327 -25.11 -10.85 -7.40
C PHE A 327 -24.86 -9.50 -6.70
N GLY A 328 -24.58 -9.51 -5.39
CA GLY A 328 -24.32 -8.32 -4.58
C GLY A 328 -23.23 -7.40 -5.12
N PHE A 329 -22.13 -7.99 -5.63
CA PHE A 329 -21.10 -7.22 -6.33
C PHE A 329 -21.62 -6.54 -7.60
N GLU A 330 -22.44 -7.24 -8.39
CA GLU A 330 -23.00 -6.69 -9.63
C GLU A 330 -23.96 -5.53 -9.34
N ILE A 331 -24.75 -5.62 -8.25
CA ILE A 331 -25.60 -4.53 -7.77
C ILE A 331 -24.76 -3.33 -7.33
N TYR A 332 -23.72 -3.56 -6.52
CA TYR A 332 -22.80 -2.49 -6.12
C TYR A 332 -22.15 -1.84 -7.35
N SER A 333 -21.62 -2.65 -8.26
CA SER A 333 -21.00 -2.22 -9.51
C SER A 333 -21.95 -1.39 -10.36
N LEU A 334 -23.20 -1.84 -10.53
CA LEU A 334 -24.27 -1.10 -11.19
C LEU A 334 -24.48 0.26 -10.53
N LEU A 335 -24.66 0.31 -9.20
CA LEU A 335 -24.91 1.54 -8.45
C LEU A 335 -23.80 2.59 -8.59
N THR A 336 -22.56 2.20 -8.86
CA THR A 336 -21.48 3.17 -9.12
C THR A 336 -21.61 3.88 -10.47
N ARG A 337 -22.35 3.32 -11.43
CA ARG A 337 -22.48 3.84 -12.82
C ARG A 337 -23.90 4.28 -13.16
N TRP A 338 -24.86 3.73 -12.42
CA TRP A 338 -26.28 4.04 -12.50
C TRP A 338 -26.86 4.11 -11.10
N ASN A 339 -27.28 5.28 -10.66
CA ASN A 339 -27.95 5.45 -9.38
C ASN A 339 -29.00 6.56 -9.50
N PRO A 340 -30.30 6.23 -9.55
CA PRO A 340 -31.33 7.24 -9.73
C PRO A 340 -31.43 8.21 -8.56
N LEU A 341 -30.84 7.92 -7.39
CA LEU A 341 -30.78 8.86 -6.26
C LEU A 341 -29.81 10.02 -6.53
N ASN A 342 -28.89 9.88 -7.49
CA ASN A 342 -28.09 10.99 -8.00
C ASN A 342 -28.88 11.75 -9.08
N LEU A 343 -29.80 12.62 -8.66
CA LEU A 343 -30.73 13.34 -9.55
C LEU A 343 -30.04 14.21 -10.62
N GLU A 344 -28.79 14.63 -10.38
CA GLU A 344 -28.01 15.40 -11.35
C GLU A 344 -27.51 14.52 -12.49
N ASN A 345 -26.92 13.37 -12.16
CA ASN A 345 -26.30 12.45 -13.10
C ASN A 345 -26.64 10.99 -12.73
N PRO A 346 -27.86 10.52 -13.01
CA PRO A 346 -28.30 9.19 -12.62
C PRO A 346 -27.65 8.08 -13.44
N VAL A 347 -27.12 8.40 -14.63
CA VAL A 347 -26.40 7.51 -15.54
C VAL A 347 -25.05 8.15 -15.87
N VAL A 348 -23.99 7.36 -15.99
CA VAL A 348 -22.70 7.77 -16.56
C VAL A 348 -22.86 8.47 -17.91
N LYS A 349 -22.00 9.46 -18.19
CA LYS A 349 -22.01 10.21 -19.45
C LYS A 349 -21.44 9.39 -20.61
N ASN A 350 -21.85 9.76 -21.83
CA ASN A 350 -21.26 9.24 -23.07
C ASN A 350 -19.78 9.63 -23.19
N ASN A 351 -19.05 8.93 -24.06
CA ASN A 351 -17.63 9.18 -24.30
C ASN A 351 -17.35 10.66 -24.61
N SER A 352 -16.48 11.29 -23.82
CA SER A 352 -16.11 12.71 -23.95
C SER A 352 -15.05 12.96 -25.03
N GLY A 353 -14.33 11.91 -25.46
CA GLY A 353 -13.16 11.99 -26.32
C GLY A 353 -11.88 12.45 -25.64
N GLN A 354 -11.90 12.71 -24.32
CA GLN A 354 -10.71 13.12 -23.56
C GLN A 354 -9.97 11.91 -22.98
N LYS A 355 -8.64 11.96 -23.01
CA LYS A 355 -7.73 10.93 -22.50
C LYS A 355 -6.94 11.43 -21.32
N ILE A 356 -7.05 10.75 -20.19
CA ILE A 356 -6.47 11.21 -18.93
C ILE A 356 -5.51 10.14 -18.38
N LEU A 357 -4.29 10.57 -18.06
CA LEU A 357 -3.30 9.74 -17.37
C LEU A 357 -3.41 9.95 -15.85
N VAL A 358 -3.76 8.90 -15.11
CA VAL A 358 -3.77 8.90 -13.64
C VAL A 358 -2.52 8.21 -13.10
N CYS A 359 -1.68 8.94 -12.38
CA CYS A 359 -0.41 8.45 -11.86
C CYS A 359 -0.53 8.07 -10.38
N GLY A 360 -0.55 6.77 -10.08
CA GLY A 360 -0.71 6.21 -8.73
C GLY A 360 -2.13 5.68 -8.50
N LEU A 361 -2.23 4.44 -8.01
CA LEU A 361 -3.50 3.72 -7.80
C LEU A 361 -3.83 3.53 -6.31
N GLY A 362 -3.45 4.52 -5.49
CA GLY A 362 -3.93 4.66 -4.11
C GLY A 362 -5.34 5.24 -4.02
N PRO A 363 -5.82 5.58 -2.81
CA PRO A 363 -7.18 6.08 -2.57
C PRO A 363 -7.62 7.27 -3.43
N ALA A 364 -6.75 8.26 -3.62
CA ALA A 364 -7.03 9.37 -4.52
C ALA A 364 -7.13 8.91 -5.98
N GLY A 365 -6.23 8.01 -6.41
CA GLY A 365 -6.12 7.53 -7.78
C GLY A 365 -7.31 6.70 -8.25
N TYR A 366 -7.67 5.64 -7.52
CA TYR A 366 -8.82 4.81 -7.90
C TYR A 366 -10.15 5.59 -7.80
N THR A 367 -10.26 6.53 -6.86
CA THR A 367 -11.46 7.36 -6.70
C THR A 367 -11.56 8.39 -7.82
N LEU A 368 -10.45 9.02 -8.20
CA LEU A 368 -10.43 9.95 -9.33
C LEU A 368 -10.74 9.24 -10.64
N ALA A 369 -10.13 8.08 -10.88
CA ALA A 369 -10.43 7.26 -12.05
C ALA A 369 -11.93 6.95 -12.14
N HIS A 370 -12.57 6.56 -11.03
CA HIS A 370 -14.02 6.35 -10.99
C HIS A 370 -14.81 7.58 -11.47
N TYR A 371 -14.55 8.76 -10.90
CA TYR A 371 -15.28 9.97 -11.27
C TYR A 371 -15.03 10.40 -12.71
N LEU A 372 -13.78 10.31 -13.20
CA LEU A 372 -13.45 10.64 -14.58
C LEU A 372 -14.12 9.68 -15.58
N LEU A 373 -14.19 8.39 -15.26
CA LEU A 373 -14.90 7.40 -16.07
C LEU A 373 -16.41 7.67 -16.10
N ASN A 374 -17.00 8.12 -14.99
CA ASN A 374 -18.41 8.51 -14.93
C ASN A 374 -18.72 9.78 -15.74
N GLU A 375 -17.69 10.57 -16.04
CA GLU A 375 -17.78 11.77 -16.88
C GLU A 375 -17.52 11.46 -18.37
N GLY A 376 -17.32 10.18 -18.70
CA GLY A 376 -17.16 9.71 -20.08
C GLY A 376 -15.72 9.73 -20.60
N HIS A 377 -14.74 10.07 -19.77
CA HIS A 377 -13.33 10.13 -20.19
C HIS A 377 -12.72 8.74 -20.36
N GLU A 378 -11.70 8.62 -21.23
CA GLU A 378 -10.81 7.48 -21.27
C GLU A 378 -9.71 7.66 -20.21
N VAL A 379 -9.54 6.68 -19.33
CA VAL A 379 -8.56 6.73 -18.24
C VAL A 379 -7.52 5.64 -18.40
N VAL A 380 -6.26 6.05 -18.50
CA VAL A 380 -5.10 5.16 -18.39
C VAL A 380 -4.44 5.43 -17.05
N ALA A 381 -4.34 4.42 -16.20
CA ALA A 381 -3.68 4.54 -14.91
C ALA A 381 -2.32 3.84 -14.90
N ILE A 382 -1.36 4.40 -14.17
CA ILE A 382 -0.04 3.80 -13.98
C ILE A 382 0.32 3.74 -12.51
N ASP A 383 1.08 2.72 -12.10
CA ASP A 383 1.69 2.66 -10.78
C ASP A 383 3.13 2.15 -10.86
N GLY A 384 4.02 2.69 -10.03
CA GLY A 384 5.40 2.22 -9.93
C GLY A 384 5.50 0.83 -9.28
N LEU A 385 4.49 0.42 -8.52
CA LEU A 385 4.40 -0.91 -7.94
C LEU A 385 4.00 -1.96 -8.99
N LYS A 386 4.39 -3.21 -8.74
CA LYS A 386 3.91 -4.37 -9.49
C LYS A 386 2.42 -4.54 -9.23
N ILE A 387 1.60 -4.56 -10.29
CA ILE A 387 0.18 -4.90 -10.22
C ILE A 387 -0.01 -6.29 -10.80
N GLU A 388 -0.29 -7.28 -9.95
CA GLU A 388 -0.52 -8.66 -10.41
C GLU A 388 -1.77 -8.73 -11.30
N PRO A 389 -1.79 -9.55 -12.37
CA PRO A 389 -3.02 -9.79 -13.11
C PRO A 389 -4.04 -10.53 -12.25
N LEU A 390 -5.33 -10.24 -12.44
CA LEU A 390 -6.41 -11.05 -11.88
C LEU A 390 -6.80 -12.16 -12.88
N ASP A 391 -7.57 -13.14 -12.40
CA ASP A 391 -8.26 -14.07 -13.30
C ASP A 391 -9.12 -13.28 -14.29
N ALA A 392 -8.86 -13.49 -15.57
CA ALA A 392 -9.52 -12.82 -16.68
C ALA A 392 -11.02 -13.14 -16.76
N ASN A 393 -11.48 -14.27 -16.20
CA ASN A 393 -12.90 -14.57 -16.02
C ASN A 393 -13.57 -13.64 -15.00
N LEU A 394 -12.79 -13.06 -14.07
CA LEU A 394 -13.27 -12.09 -13.09
C LEU A 394 -13.10 -10.66 -13.59
N SER A 395 -11.91 -10.26 -14.06
CA SER A 395 -11.60 -8.87 -14.44
C SER A 395 -12.11 -8.48 -15.83
N GLY A 396 -12.25 -9.46 -16.74
CA GLY A 396 -12.47 -9.20 -18.17
C GLY A 396 -11.21 -8.76 -18.91
N VAL A 397 -10.05 -8.85 -18.26
CA VAL A 397 -8.74 -8.44 -18.81
C VAL A 397 -7.72 -9.52 -18.46
N ASP A 398 -7.10 -10.11 -19.49
CA ASP A 398 -6.07 -11.12 -19.28
C ASP A 398 -4.73 -10.51 -18.85
N ALA A 399 -3.78 -11.37 -18.50
CA ALA A 399 -2.46 -10.95 -18.04
C ALA A 399 -1.59 -10.26 -19.12
N TYR A 400 -2.04 -10.30 -20.38
CA TYR A 400 -1.45 -9.56 -21.50
C TYR A 400 -2.20 -8.27 -21.80
N HIS A 401 -3.19 -7.89 -20.97
CA HIS A 401 -4.09 -6.75 -21.14
C HIS A 401 -5.08 -6.86 -22.32
N ASN A 402 -5.35 -8.05 -22.84
CA ASN A 402 -6.43 -8.25 -23.81
C ASN A 402 -7.78 -8.28 -23.08
N ARG A 403 -8.78 -7.61 -23.66
CA ARG A 403 -10.16 -7.69 -23.16
C ARG A 403 -10.83 -8.98 -23.59
N GLN A 404 -11.56 -9.58 -22.67
CA GLN A 404 -12.41 -10.74 -22.93
C GLN A 404 -13.70 -10.67 -22.10
N LYS A 405 -14.63 -11.58 -22.38
CA LYS A 405 -15.85 -11.71 -21.57
C LYS A 405 -15.50 -12.16 -20.15
N PHE A 406 -16.15 -11.58 -19.16
CA PHE A 406 -16.07 -11.98 -17.76
C PHE A 406 -17.39 -12.59 -17.29
N GLN A 407 -17.34 -13.30 -16.18
CA GLN A 407 -18.49 -13.91 -15.53
C GLN A 407 -19.04 -12.99 -14.43
N PRO A 408 -20.37 -12.84 -14.33
CA PRO A 408 -20.99 -12.19 -13.19
C PRO A 408 -20.66 -12.90 -11.88
N ILE A 409 -20.40 -12.14 -10.82
CA ILE A 409 -20.08 -12.68 -9.49
C ILE A 409 -21.38 -12.90 -8.74
N LYS A 410 -21.79 -14.17 -8.61
CA LYS A 410 -23.01 -14.53 -7.88
C LYS A 410 -22.82 -14.49 -6.37
N ASN A 411 -21.76 -15.08 -5.84
CA ASN A 411 -21.44 -15.03 -4.42
C ASN A 411 -20.07 -14.38 -4.22
N ILE A 412 -19.98 -13.46 -3.27
CA ILE A 412 -18.74 -12.73 -3.02
C ILE A 412 -17.63 -13.62 -2.45
N ASP A 413 -18.01 -14.62 -1.66
CA ASP A 413 -17.08 -15.55 -0.99
C ASP A 413 -16.29 -16.40 -2.00
N ASP A 414 -16.81 -16.57 -3.24
CA ASP A 414 -16.13 -17.29 -4.32
C ASP A 414 -14.83 -16.58 -4.76
N ILE A 415 -14.67 -15.29 -4.44
CA ILE A 415 -13.49 -14.49 -4.80
C ILE A 415 -12.73 -13.93 -3.59
N PHE A 416 -13.21 -14.17 -2.37
CA PHE A 416 -12.53 -13.70 -1.16
C PHE A 416 -11.46 -14.69 -0.73
N GLU A 417 -10.28 -14.16 -0.41
CA GLU A 417 -9.11 -14.94 -0.02
C GLU A 417 -8.64 -14.54 1.38
N PRO A 418 -8.16 -15.50 2.20
CA PRO A 418 -7.50 -15.16 3.47
C PRO A 418 -6.29 -14.24 3.24
N LEU A 419 -6.16 -13.19 4.05
CA LEU A 419 -5.09 -12.19 3.88
C LEU A 419 -3.69 -12.81 4.06
N SER A 420 -3.58 -13.89 4.86
CA SER A 420 -2.32 -14.60 5.06
C SER A 420 -1.83 -15.35 3.83
N SER A 421 -2.70 -15.69 2.87
CA SER A 421 -2.37 -16.56 1.73
C SER A 421 -2.67 -15.96 0.35
N ARG A 422 -3.44 -14.86 0.28
CA ARG A 422 -3.76 -14.22 -0.99
C ARG A 422 -2.52 -13.77 -1.76
N ILE A 423 -2.66 -13.69 -3.09
CA ILE A 423 -1.69 -13.00 -3.92
C ILE A 423 -1.68 -11.52 -3.55
N ILE A 424 -0.48 -10.97 -3.32
CA ILE A 424 -0.27 -9.54 -3.12
C ILE A 424 -0.51 -8.83 -4.46
N ALA A 425 -1.64 -8.13 -4.57
CA ALA A 425 -2.12 -7.62 -5.86
C ALA A 425 -1.39 -6.34 -6.29
N GLY A 426 -0.89 -5.55 -5.32
CA GLY A 426 -0.17 -4.30 -5.58
C GLY A 426 -1.04 -3.11 -5.99
N PHE A 427 -2.35 -3.30 -6.06
CA PHE A 427 -3.35 -2.25 -6.29
C PHE A 427 -3.85 -1.68 -4.95
N GLY A 428 -3.96 -0.35 -4.82
CA GLY A 428 -4.50 0.33 -3.62
C GLY A 428 -3.50 1.22 -2.86
N GLY A 429 -2.24 1.29 -3.30
CA GLY A 429 -1.21 2.11 -2.65
C GLY A 429 -1.04 1.77 -1.17
N VAL A 430 -1.04 2.79 -0.29
CA VAL A 430 -0.92 2.61 1.17
C VAL A 430 -1.98 1.65 1.74
N ALA A 431 -3.16 1.53 1.13
CA ALA A 431 -4.16 0.56 1.59
C ALA A 431 -3.72 -0.91 1.37
N GLU A 432 -2.84 -1.19 0.42
CA GLU A 432 -2.30 -2.53 0.16
C GLU A 432 -1.01 -2.81 0.96
N TYR A 433 -0.10 -1.82 1.04
CA TYR A 433 1.23 -2.03 1.66
C TYR A 433 1.44 -1.41 3.03
N GLY A 434 0.60 -0.44 3.42
CA GLY A 434 0.75 0.33 4.65
C GLY A 434 -0.28 -0.05 5.72
N ILE A 435 -1.56 -0.14 5.33
CA ILE A 435 -2.64 -0.61 6.21
C ILE A 435 -2.62 -2.14 6.23
N THR A 436 -2.55 -2.71 7.43
CA THR A 436 -2.16 -4.11 7.62
C THR A 436 -3.37 -5.01 7.88
N ALA A 437 -3.28 -5.96 8.80
CA ALA A 437 -4.33 -6.95 9.09
C ALA A 437 -5.59 -6.39 9.79
N ARG A 438 -5.74 -5.05 9.83
CA ARG A 438 -6.96 -4.38 10.31
C ARG A 438 -7.95 -4.01 9.21
N PHE A 439 -7.56 -4.12 7.95
CA PHE A 439 -8.41 -3.86 6.80
C PHE A 439 -8.48 -5.10 5.92
N ASP A 440 -9.68 -5.47 5.49
CA ASP A 440 -9.86 -6.59 4.58
C ASP A 440 -9.49 -6.17 3.16
N LYS A 441 -8.30 -6.59 2.74
CA LYS A 441 -7.78 -6.21 1.42
C LYS A 441 -8.52 -6.89 0.26
N ASN A 442 -9.46 -7.80 0.51
CA ASN A 442 -10.41 -8.22 -0.51
C ASN A 442 -11.25 -7.05 -1.03
N TYR A 443 -11.47 -6.00 -0.24
CA TYR A 443 -12.12 -4.79 -0.72
C TYR A 443 -11.32 -4.03 -1.78
N LEU A 444 -9.99 -4.15 -1.82
CA LEU A 444 -9.18 -3.59 -2.91
C LEU A 444 -9.42 -4.35 -4.21
N LYS A 445 -9.63 -5.67 -4.14
CA LYS A 445 -10.05 -6.48 -5.30
C LYS A 445 -11.41 -6.01 -5.82
N ILE A 446 -12.36 -5.71 -4.92
CA ILE A 446 -13.66 -5.14 -5.29
C ILE A 446 -13.50 -3.81 -6.01
N ILE A 447 -12.77 -2.85 -5.45
CA ILE A 447 -12.51 -1.54 -6.07
C ILE A 447 -11.86 -1.70 -7.45
N ARG A 448 -10.87 -2.59 -7.57
CA ARG A 448 -10.23 -2.88 -8.84
C ARG A 448 -11.23 -3.40 -9.87
N LEU A 449 -12.09 -4.35 -9.53
CA LEU A 449 -13.10 -4.89 -10.45
C LEU A 449 -14.14 -3.84 -10.88
N LEU A 450 -14.49 -2.88 -10.00
CA LEU A 450 -15.37 -1.75 -10.34
C LEU A 450 -14.80 -0.86 -11.46
N LEU A 451 -13.47 -0.82 -11.60
CA LEU A 451 -12.75 -0.03 -12.60
C LEU A 451 -12.34 -0.86 -13.82
N GLU A 452 -11.66 -1.99 -13.62
CA GLU A 452 -11.01 -2.81 -14.66
C GLU A 452 -12.01 -3.41 -15.67
N ARG A 453 -13.24 -3.69 -15.23
CA ARG A 453 -14.33 -4.16 -16.11
C ARG A 453 -14.88 -3.08 -17.05
N ARG A 454 -14.52 -1.81 -16.88
CA ARG A 454 -15.00 -0.70 -17.72
C ARG A 454 -14.16 -0.61 -18.99
N ALA A 455 -14.81 -0.53 -20.16
CA ALA A 455 -14.16 -0.55 -21.47
C ALA A 455 -13.15 0.59 -21.68
N ASN A 456 -13.42 1.76 -21.09
CA ASN A 456 -12.61 2.99 -21.18
C ASN A 456 -11.57 3.14 -20.05
N PHE A 457 -11.29 2.08 -19.28
CA PHE A 457 -10.24 2.07 -18.26
C PHE A 457 -9.14 1.05 -18.56
N SER A 458 -7.88 1.45 -18.48
CA SER A 458 -6.73 0.53 -18.48
C SER A 458 -5.76 0.92 -17.37
N MET A 459 -4.99 -0.05 -16.87
CA MET A 459 -3.98 0.23 -15.85
C MET A 459 -2.72 -0.60 -16.06
N TYR A 460 -1.56 -0.05 -15.69
CA TYR A 460 -0.26 -0.69 -15.85
C TYR A 460 0.60 -0.53 -14.59
N GLY A 461 1.10 -1.63 -14.06
CA GLY A 461 2.08 -1.63 -12.96
C GLY A 461 3.52 -1.58 -13.47
N GLY A 462 4.46 -1.22 -12.60
CA GLY A 462 5.87 -1.08 -12.95
C GLY A 462 6.21 0.12 -13.84
N ILE A 463 5.29 1.07 -13.99
CA ILE A 463 5.47 2.31 -14.77
C ILE A 463 5.43 3.50 -13.82
N ARG A 464 6.55 4.20 -13.69
CA ARG A 464 6.73 5.31 -12.74
C ARG A 464 6.66 6.66 -13.45
N PHE A 465 5.78 7.54 -12.99
CA PHE A 465 5.81 8.95 -13.37
C PHE A 465 7.09 9.63 -12.86
N GLY A 466 7.71 10.44 -13.71
CA GLY A 466 9.00 11.09 -13.46
C GLY A 466 10.18 10.40 -14.10
N SER A 467 10.06 9.13 -14.49
CA SER A 467 11.14 8.42 -15.19
C SER A 467 10.69 7.52 -16.33
N SER A 468 9.79 6.56 -16.10
CA SER A 468 9.23 5.73 -17.19
C SER A 468 8.43 6.58 -18.18
N ILE A 469 7.72 7.58 -17.65
CA ILE A 469 6.92 8.56 -18.40
C ILE A 469 6.97 9.90 -17.66
N THR A 470 6.93 11.01 -18.40
CA THR A 470 6.89 12.39 -17.89
C THR A 470 5.64 13.08 -18.41
N GLU A 471 5.31 14.28 -17.92
CA GLU A 471 4.20 15.06 -18.49
C GLU A 471 4.44 15.37 -19.97
N LYS A 472 5.70 15.62 -20.34
CA LYS A 472 6.08 15.88 -21.73
C LYS A 472 5.77 14.67 -22.62
N THR A 473 6.27 13.49 -22.27
CA THR A 473 6.04 12.29 -23.09
C THR A 473 4.57 11.85 -23.05
N ALA A 474 3.87 12.05 -21.92
CA ALA A 474 2.43 11.83 -21.87
C ALA A 474 1.67 12.72 -22.87
N PHE A 475 1.96 14.02 -22.90
CA PHE A 475 1.27 14.97 -23.77
C PHE A 475 1.68 14.89 -25.23
N GLU A 476 2.98 14.87 -25.51
CA GLU A 476 3.54 14.95 -26.87
C GLU A 476 3.53 13.59 -27.57
N ASP A 477 3.99 12.55 -26.88
CA ASP A 477 4.05 11.22 -27.46
C ASP A 477 2.67 10.56 -27.35
N TYR A 478 2.09 10.43 -26.17
CA TYR A 478 0.88 9.62 -25.97
C TYR A 478 -0.44 10.34 -26.20
N GLY A 479 -0.42 11.65 -26.42
CA GLY A 479 -1.62 12.41 -26.75
C GLY A 479 -2.64 12.44 -25.60
N PHE A 480 -2.18 12.35 -24.35
CA PHE A 480 -3.03 12.63 -23.20
C PHE A 480 -3.42 14.11 -23.18
N ASP A 481 -4.65 14.38 -22.73
CA ASP A 481 -5.19 15.73 -22.57
C ASP A 481 -4.90 16.28 -21.18
N HIS A 482 -4.75 15.39 -20.19
CA HIS A 482 -4.51 15.77 -18.79
C HIS A 482 -3.68 14.71 -18.06
N VAL A 483 -2.85 15.14 -17.11
CA VAL A 483 -2.11 14.27 -16.18
C VAL A 483 -2.55 14.56 -14.75
N ALA A 484 -3.00 13.54 -14.04
CA ALA A 484 -3.41 13.60 -12.65
C ALA A 484 -2.40 12.87 -11.75
N LEU A 485 -1.72 13.59 -10.87
CA LEU A 485 -0.74 13.06 -9.92
C LEU A 485 -1.45 12.60 -8.63
N CYS A 486 -1.49 11.29 -8.44
CA CYS A 486 -2.05 10.60 -7.28
C CYS A 486 -0.98 9.72 -6.59
N VAL A 487 0.29 10.13 -6.66
CA VAL A 487 1.47 9.33 -6.23
C VAL A 487 1.70 9.30 -4.72
N GLY A 488 0.81 9.92 -3.94
CA GLY A 488 0.69 9.78 -2.49
C GLY A 488 1.86 10.31 -1.67
N ALA A 489 1.98 9.81 -0.44
CA ALA A 489 3.12 10.07 0.43
C ALA A 489 4.38 9.33 -0.06
N GLY A 490 5.51 10.02 0.00
CA GLY A 490 6.81 9.55 -0.44
C GLY A 490 7.82 9.47 0.71
N ARG A 491 8.79 10.38 0.70
CA ARG A 491 10.05 10.24 1.44
C ARG A 491 9.85 10.09 2.95
N PRO A 492 10.36 9.03 3.57
CA PRO A 492 10.31 8.84 5.01
C PRO A 492 11.29 9.78 5.71
N GLN A 493 10.85 10.33 6.85
CA GLN A 493 11.71 11.12 7.72
C GLN A 493 12.48 10.21 8.67
N PHE A 494 13.68 10.64 9.08
CA PHE A 494 14.48 9.96 10.10
C PHE A 494 15.26 10.97 10.95
N LEU A 495 15.60 10.58 12.18
CA LEU A 495 16.40 11.40 13.10
C LEU A 495 17.86 11.31 12.68
N LYS A 496 18.62 12.41 12.68
CA LYS A 496 20.07 12.38 12.39
C LYS A 496 20.84 11.93 13.63
N LEU A 497 20.94 10.61 13.84
CA LEU A 497 21.65 9.99 14.96
C LEU A 497 22.93 9.27 14.49
N GLU A 498 23.90 9.14 15.39
CA GLU A 498 25.03 8.23 15.21
C GLU A 498 24.49 6.78 15.03
N ASN A 499 25.16 5.97 14.21
CA ASN A 499 24.77 4.58 13.90
C ASN A 499 23.39 4.41 13.24
N ASN A 500 22.84 5.48 12.66
CA ASN A 500 21.69 5.38 11.78
C ASN A 500 21.89 4.34 10.67
N PHE A 501 20.86 3.52 10.46
CA PHE A 501 20.83 2.41 9.50
C PHE A 501 21.95 1.37 9.69
N ALA A 502 22.53 1.27 10.89
CA ALA A 502 23.26 0.08 11.32
C ALA A 502 22.37 -1.18 11.21
N LYS A 503 22.97 -2.38 11.29
CA LYS A 503 22.19 -3.62 11.16
C LYS A 503 21.10 -3.67 12.24
N GLY A 504 19.87 -3.98 11.83
CA GLY A 504 18.68 -3.94 12.68
C GLY A 504 17.98 -2.59 12.80
N VAL A 505 18.53 -1.49 12.27
CA VAL A 505 17.87 -0.17 12.22
C VAL A 505 17.22 0.03 10.85
N ARG A 506 15.90 0.22 10.81
CA ARG A 506 15.12 0.41 9.57
C ARG A 506 14.13 1.56 9.70
N LEU A 507 13.70 2.09 8.56
CA LEU A 507 12.49 2.93 8.52
C LEU A 507 11.25 2.04 8.53
N ALA A 508 10.17 2.53 9.12
CA ALA A 508 8.89 1.81 9.12
C ALA A 508 8.36 1.57 7.69
N SER A 509 8.58 2.51 6.77
CA SER A 509 8.24 2.37 5.35
C SER A 509 9.00 1.22 4.68
N ASP A 510 10.30 1.07 4.97
CA ASP A 510 11.12 -0.05 4.49
C ASP A 510 10.54 -1.37 5.02
N PHE A 511 10.32 -1.46 6.33
CA PHE A 511 9.79 -2.65 6.97
C PHE A 511 8.40 -3.05 6.46
N LEU A 512 7.42 -2.15 6.47
CA LEU A 512 6.04 -2.46 6.07
C LEU A 512 5.95 -2.81 4.59
N MET A 513 6.64 -2.08 3.71
CA MET A 513 6.68 -2.42 2.29
C MET A 513 7.39 -3.76 2.04
N ALA A 514 8.52 -4.01 2.71
CA ALA A 514 9.25 -5.28 2.60
C ALA A 514 8.51 -6.47 3.21
N LEU A 515 7.55 -6.25 4.10
CA LEU A 515 6.70 -7.29 4.66
C LEU A 515 5.48 -7.55 3.77
N GLN A 516 4.77 -6.49 3.40
CA GLN A 516 3.47 -6.55 2.74
C GLN A 516 3.55 -6.72 1.22
N LEU A 517 4.49 -6.07 0.52
CA LEU A 517 4.57 -6.14 -0.95
C LEU A 517 5.23 -7.40 -1.49
N THR A 518 5.93 -8.12 -0.64
CA THR A 518 6.69 -9.33 -0.96
C THR A 518 6.07 -10.58 -0.34
N GLY A 519 5.09 -10.42 0.55
CA GLY A 519 4.53 -11.52 1.34
C GLY A 519 5.56 -12.23 2.22
N ALA A 520 6.46 -11.52 2.92
CA ALA A 520 7.52 -12.16 3.72
C ALA A 520 6.99 -13.17 4.77
N TYR A 521 5.75 -12.95 5.22
CA TYR A 521 5.02 -13.81 6.14
C TYR A 521 4.44 -15.09 5.51
N GLN A 522 4.43 -15.23 4.18
CA GLN A 522 3.89 -16.40 3.49
C GLN A 522 4.93 -17.53 3.44
N ASP A 523 4.55 -18.75 3.80
CA ASP A 523 5.48 -19.88 3.91
C ASP A 523 6.02 -20.39 2.57
N HIS A 524 5.25 -20.20 1.50
CA HIS A 524 5.56 -20.66 0.15
C HIS A 524 6.42 -19.66 -0.66
N LEU A 525 6.86 -18.55 -0.05
CA LEU A 525 7.68 -17.51 -0.68
C LEU A 525 9.11 -17.46 -0.10
N PHE A 526 10.07 -17.08 -0.95
CA PHE A 526 11.50 -17.00 -0.64
C PHE A 526 11.96 -15.65 -0.08
N THR A 527 11.03 -14.75 0.21
CA THR A 527 11.31 -13.38 0.60
C THR A 527 12.16 -13.27 1.88
N ASN A 528 13.19 -12.41 1.83
CA ASN A 528 14.13 -12.21 2.93
C ASN A 528 13.87 -10.90 3.69
N LEU A 529 13.30 -10.97 4.88
CA LEU A 529 13.16 -9.85 5.81
C LEU A 529 13.63 -10.26 7.20
N GLN A 530 14.84 -9.86 7.60
CA GLN A 530 15.37 -10.20 8.92
C GLN A 530 14.98 -9.15 9.96
N ILE A 531 14.29 -9.59 11.02
CA ILE A 531 14.12 -8.85 12.28
C ILE A 531 14.53 -9.73 13.48
N ARG A 532 14.85 -9.08 14.61
CA ARG A 532 15.29 -9.70 15.87
C ARG A 532 14.58 -9.06 17.07
N SER A 533 14.39 -9.82 18.15
CA SER A 533 13.74 -9.35 19.39
C SER A 533 14.77 -9.06 20.51
N PRO A 534 14.61 -8.02 21.35
CA PRO A 534 13.48 -7.08 21.46
C PRO A 534 13.34 -6.07 20.32
N ILE A 535 12.13 -5.58 20.09
CA ILE A 535 11.77 -4.65 19.00
C ILE A 535 11.36 -3.29 19.58
N LEU A 536 11.95 -2.21 19.08
CA LEU A 536 11.55 -0.84 19.41
C LEU A 536 11.06 -0.09 18.17
N VAL A 537 10.02 0.72 18.33
CA VAL A 537 9.47 1.59 17.28
C VAL A 537 9.48 3.03 17.77
N ILE A 538 10.11 3.94 17.03
CA ILE A 538 10.11 5.37 17.34
C ILE A 538 8.96 6.05 16.59
N GLY A 539 7.99 6.61 17.31
CA GLY A 539 6.86 7.31 16.70
C GLY A 539 5.61 7.34 17.57
N GLY A 540 4.54 7.98 17.08
CA GLY A 540 3.25 8.04 17.78
C GLY A 540 2.03 8.09 16.86
N GLY A 541 2.22 7.91 15.55
CA GLY A 541 1.14 7.81 14.57
C GLY A 541 0.75 6.35 14.30
N LEU A 542 -0.23 6.15 13.42
CA LEU A 542 -0.68 4.81 13.03
C LEU A 542 0.43 3.95 12.44
N THR A 543 1.34 4.53 11.65
CA THR A 543 2.52 3.80 11.14
C THR A 543 3.36 3.17 12.25
N ALA A 544 3.46 3.79 13.43
CA ALA A 544 4.19 3.23 14.57
C ALA A 544 3.42 2.05 15.19
N VAL A 545 2.10 2.18 15.31
CA VAL A 545 1.19 1.14 15.82
C VAL A 545 1.19 -0.08 14.89
N ASP A 546 1.00 0.16 13.60
CA ASP A 546 1.03 -0.88 12.56
C ASP A 546 2.43 -1.53 12.54
N SER A 547 3.53 -0.77 12.58
CA SER A 547 4.88 -1.37 12.62
C SER A 547 5.13 -2.24 13.85
N ALA A 548 4.66 -1.84 15.03
CA ALA A 548 4.87 -2.60 16.26
C ALA A 548 4.10 -3.93 16.24
N THR A 549 2.81 -3.87 15.90
CA THR A 549 1.94 -5.07 15.83
C THR A 549 2.39 -6.04 14.74
N GLU A 550 2.74 -5.54 13.55
CA GLU A 550 3.25 -6.38 12.46
C GLU A 550 4.62 -6.99 12.77
N ALA A 551 5.55 -6.24 13.37
CA ALA A 551 6.88 -6.78 13.70
C ALA A 551 6.79 -7.88 14.77
N GLN A 552 5.91 -7.71 15.75
CA GLN A 552 5.62 -8.72 16.76
C GLN A 552 5.06 -10.00 16.11
N ALA A 553 4.05 -9.88 15.25
CA ALA A 553 3.45 -11.03 14.56
C ALA A 553 4.44 -11.70 13.59
N TYR A 554 5.23 -10.91 12.87
CA TYR A 554 6.20 -11.41 11.89
C TYR A 554 7.35 -12.17 12.55
N TYR A 555 7.87 -11.68 13.68
CA TYR A 555 9.03 -12.31 14.34
C TYR A 555 8.76 -13.78 14.66
N ARG A 556 7.56 -14.09 15.15
CA ARG A 556 7.13 -15.47 15.41
C ARG A 556 7.18 -16.33 14.15
N ILE A 557 6.53 -15.87 13.08
CA ILE A 557 6.46 -16.59 11.80
C ILE A 557 7.86 -16.78 11.20
N GLN A 558 8.71 -15.76 11.23
CA GLN A 558 10.07 -15.84 10.71
C GLN A 558 10.89 -16.92 11.44
N VAL A 559 10.78 -16.97 12.77
CA VAL A 559 11.48 -17.95 13.62
C VAL A 559 10.96 -19.37 13.38
N GLU A 560 9.63 -19.55 13.32
CA GLU A 560 9.00 -20.86 13.03
C GLU A 560 9.40 -21.36 11.62
N LYS A 561 9.36 -20.48 10.61
CA LYS A 561 9.85 -20.77 9.24
C LYS A 561 11.32 -21.15 9.24
N PHE A 562 12.16 -20.43 9.98
CA PHE A 562 13.59 -20.71 10.08
C PHE A 562 13.83 -22.10 10.67
N ALA A 563 13.21 -22.39 11.82
CA ALA A 563 13.35 -23.67 12.51
C ALA A 563 12.88 -24.85 11.63
N HIS A 564 11.73 -24.72 10.97
CA HIS A 564 11.24 -25.71 10.01
C HIS A 564 12.24 -25.98 8.87
N LYS A 565 12.84 -24.93 8.30
CA LYS A 565 13.85 -25.09 7.24
C LYS A 565 15.10 -25.81 7.74
N ILE A 566 15.56 -25.50 8.95
CA ILE A 566 16.71 -26.18 9.57
C ILE A 566 16.40 -27.65 9.85
N GLN A 567 15.20 -27.97 10.35
CA GLN A 567 14.76 -29.35 10.51
C GLN A 567 14.82 -30.11 9.19
N LYS A 568 14.34 -29.49 8.10
CA LYS A 568 14.39 -30.12 6.78
C LYS A 568 15.82 -30.32 6.28
N PHE A 569 16.74 -29.39 6.55
CA PHE A 569 18.15 -29.56 6.22
C PHE A 569 18.78 -30.73 6.98
N LYS A 570 18.39 -30.97 8.23
CA LYS A 570 18.82 -32.16 8.99
C LYS A 570 18.32 -33.46 8.35
N GLU A 571 17.03 -33.50 7.98
CA GLU A 571 16.44 -34.66 7.29
C GLU A 571 17.16 -35.00 5.97
N LEU A 572 17.69 -33.98 5.29
CA LEU A 572 18.39 -34.10 4.01
C LEU A 572 19.93 -34.18 4.13
N GLY A 573 20.50 -34.10 5.33
CA GLY A 573 21.96 -34.12 5.56
C GLY A 573 22.72 -32.86 5.08
N PHE A 574 22.05 -31.72 4.98
CA PHE A 574 22.65 -30.42 4.56
C PHE A 574 22.98 -29.48 5.72
N ASP A 575 22.56 -29.79 6.94
CA ASP A 575 22.66 -28.90 8.09
C ASP A 575 24.12 -28.57 8.46
N GLU A 576 25.03 -29.55 8.48
CA GLU A 576 26.45 -29.28 8.73
C GLU A 576 27.05 -28.34 7.69
N GLN A 577 26.76 -28.55 6.40
CA GLN A 577 27.24 -27.69 5.32
C GLN A 577 26.69 -26.26 5.43
N PHE A 578 25.43 -26.13 5.85
CA PHE A 578 24.80 -24.83 6.07
C PHE A 578 25.46 -24.10 7.24
N PHE A 579 25.56 -24.73 8.41
CA PHE A 579 26.17 -24.10 9.59
C PHE A 579 27.65 -23.76 9.36
N ASN A 580 28.42 -24.61 8.66
CA ASN A 580 29.81 -24.34 8.32
C ASN A 580 29.99 -23.11 7.42
N ALA A 581 28.99 -22.74 6.62
CA ALA A 581 29.02 -21.55 5.77
C ALA A 581 28.63 -20.24 6.50
N LEU A 582 28.18 -20.32 7.75
CA LEU A 582 27.80 -19.15 8.54
C LEU A 582 29.01 -18.49 9.18
N ASN A 583 29.03 -17.15 9.15
CA ASN A 583 29.94 -16.32 9.93
C ASN A 583 29.49 -16.24 11.41
N ASP A 584 30.29 -15.61 12.25
CA ASP A 584 30.03 -15.55 13.70
C ASP A 584 28.71 -14.87 14.06
N GLU A 585 28.36 -13.77 13.39
CA GLU A 585 27.10 -13.05 13.62
C GLU A 585 25.90 -13.91 13.22
N GLU A 586 25.96 -14.51 12.03
CA GLU A 586 24.90 -15.38 11.50
C GLU A 586 24.68 -16.60 12.39
N ARG A 587 25.73 -17.19 12.98
CA ARG A 587 25.61 -18.27 13.96
C ARG A 587 24.90 -17.81 15.23
N VAL A 588 25.22 -16.62 15.73
CA VAL A 588 24.54 -16.04 16.90
C VAL A 588 23.05 -15.86 16.60
N ILE A 589 22.69 -15.32 15.43
CA ILE A 589 21.31 -15.11 15.03
C ILE A 589 20.57 -16.45 14.81
N ALA A 590 21.21 -17.42 14.15
CA ALA A 590 20.64 -18.75 13.94
C ALA A 590 20.33 -19.46 15.26
N ASN A 591 21.25 -19.41 16.22
CA ASN A 591 21.06 -19.99 17.56
C ASN A 591 19.97 -19.26 18.34
N GLU A 592 19.88 -17.93 18.21
CA GLU A 592 18.78 -17.13 18.76
C GLU A 592 17.42 -17.60 18.22
N PHE A 593 17.27 -17.73 16.91
CA PHE A 593 16.01 -18.18 16.30
C PHE A 593 15.66 -19.61 16.72
N LEU A 594 16.61 -20.53 16.74
CA LEU A 594 16.33 -21.91 17.19
C LEU A 594 15.93 -21.96 18.68
N SER A 595 16.56 -21.13 19.53
CA SER A 595 16.19 -21.04 20.94
C SER A 595 14.79 -20.44 21.12
N ASP A 596 14.44 -19.40 20.35
CA ASP A 596 13.13 -18.79 20.43
C ASP A 596 12.03 -19.70 19.85
N ALA A 597 12.32 -20.48 18.81
CA ALA A 597 11.40 -21.49 18.30
C ALA A 597 11.02 -22.51 19.38
N GLN A 598 11.99 -23.01 20.15
CA GLN A 598 11.73 -23.91 21.28
C GLN A 598 10.86 -23.26 22.36
N LYS A 599 11.04 -21.96 22.62
CA LYS A 599 10.19 -21.22 23.56
C LYS A 599 8.74 -21.13 23.04
N PHE A 600 8.55 -20.80 21.77
CA PHE A 600 7.22 -20.70 21.15
C PHE A 600 6.49 -22.05 21.11
N GLU A 601 7.21 -23.15 20.92
CA GLU A 601 6.68 -24.51 21.02
C GLU A 601 6.24 -24.84 22.46
N SER A 602 7.05 -24.44 23.45
CA SER A 602 6.78 -24.71 24.88
C SER A 602 5.67 -23.82 25.48
N ASP A 603 5.55 -22.58 25.01
CA ASP A 603 4.57 -21.59 25.46
C ASP A 603 3.99 -20.88 24.25
N LYS A 604 2.79 -21.31 23.85
CA LYS A 604 2.06 -20.69 22.73
C LYS A 604 1.74 -19.21 22.98
N ASN A 605 1.72 -18.77 24.23
CA ASN A 605 1.44 -17.40 24.65
C ASN A 605 2.71 -16.58 24.92
N PHE A 606 3.89 -17.09 24.53
CA PHE A 606 5.15 -16.40 24.74
C PHE A 606 5.08 -14.98 24.14
N LYS A 607 5.28 -13.97 24.99
CA LYS A 607 5.17 -12.57 24.60
C LYS A 607 6.46 -12.08 23.97
N ILE A 608 6.36 -11.64 22.72
CA ILE A 608 7.44 -10.94 22.02
C ILE A 608 7.45 -9.49 22.49
N ASN A 609 8.62 -9.00 22.93
CA ASN A 609 8.78 -7.65 23.44
C ASN A 609 8.85 -6.63 22.30
N ALA A 610 7.73 -5.98 22.01
CA ALA A 610 7.63 -4.85 21.09
C ALA A 610 7.15 -3.59 21.83
N GLN A 611 7.87 -2.48 21.70
CA GLN A 611 7.53 -1.22 22.38
C GLN A 611 7.59 -0.01 21.46
N ILE A 612 6.64 0.91 21.62
CA ILE A 612 6.61 2.21 20.97
C ILE A 612 7.21 3.24 21.91
N LEU A 613 8.22 3.99 21.44
CA LEU A 613 8.84 5.11 22.15
C LEU A 613 8.33 6.40 21.53
N TYR A 614 7.67 7.22 22.34
CA TYR A 614 7.11 8.49 21.90
C TYR A 614 7.66 9.66 22.72
N ARG A 615 8.06 10.72 22.03
CA ARG A 615 8.71 11.90 22.62
C ARG A 615 7.81 12.77 23.52
N LYS A 616 6.51 12.52 23.53
CA LYS A 616 5.52 13.24 24.35
C LYS A 616 4.64 12.24 25.12
N LYS A 617 3.57 12.71 25.74
CA LYS A 617 2.53 11.85 26.31
C LYS A 617 1.73 11.14 25.21
N MET A 618 1.27 9.93 25.49
CA MET A 618 0.40 9.12 24.64
C MET A 618 -0.84 9.90 24.20
N ILE A 619 -1.45 10.66 25.10
CA ILE A 619 -2.64 11.49 24.78
C ILE A 619 -2.39 12.57 23.72
N GLU A 620 -1.12 12.97 23.54
CA GLU A 620 -0.69 13.93 22.51
C GLU A 620 -0.26 13.24 21.21
N SER A 621 -0.26 11.90 21.17
CA SER A 621 0.11 11.15 19.99
C SER A 621 -0.98 11.25 18.92
N PRO A 622 -0.62 11.34 17.62
CA PRO A 622 -1.60 11.29 16.55
C PRO A 622 -2.47 10.02 16.58
N ALA A 623 -1.90 8.87 16.98
CA ALA A 623 -2.65 7.63 17.14
C ALA A 623 -3.75 7.76 18.20
N TYR A 624 -3.45 8.32 19.38
CA TYR A 624 -4.48 8.53 20.40
C TYR A 624 -5.53 9.55 19.96
N ARG A 625 -5.10 10.73 19.49
CA ARG A 625 -6.01 11.81 19.08
C ARG A 625 -6.93 11.37 17.95
N LEU A 626 -6.35 10.79 16.89
CA LEU A 626 -7.10 10.49 15.69
C LEU A 626 -7.71 9.10 15.69
N ASN A 627 -7.10 8.09 16.33
CA ASN A 627 -7.46 6.68 16.17
C ASN A 627 -7.17 5.85 17.44
N HIS A 628 -7.60 6.31 18.63
CA HIS A 628 -7.32 5.65 19.92
C HIS A 628 -7.74 4.17 19.96
N GLN A 629 -8.75 3.78 19.17
CA GLN A 629 -9.17 2.39 19.02
C GLN A 629 -8.03 1.48 18.52
N GLU A 630 -7.22 1.95 17.57
CA GLU A 630 -6.09 1.18 17.04
C GLU A 630 -4.97 1.04 18.07
N LEU A 631 -4.74 2.07 18.87
CA LEU A 631 -3.79 2.01 19.97
C LEU A 631 -4.27 1.03 21.07
N LYS A 632 -5.57 1.03 21.38
CA LYS A 632 -6.18 0.04 22.28
C LYS A 632 -5.97 -1.39 21.76
N LYS A 633 -6.21 -1.64 20.46
CA LYS A 633 -5.98 -2.96 19.85
C LYS A 633 -4.52 -3.41 19.93
N ALA A 634 -3.56 -2.50 19.77
CA ALA A 634 -2.15 -2.84 19.95
C ALA A 634 -1.82 -3.20 21.42
N PHE A 635 -2.44 -2.54 22.40
CA PHE A 635 -2.27 -2.90 23.81
C PHE A 635 -2.91 -4.24 24.17
N GLU A 636 -4.06 -4.56 23.58
CA GLU A 636 -4.67 -5.89 23.67
C GLU A 636 -3.68 -6.96 23.16
N GLU A 637 -2.87 -6.68 22.13
CA GLU A 637 -1.83 -7.60 21.61
C GLU A 637 -0.52 -7.61 22.42
N GLY A 638 -0.41 -6.77 23.46
CA GLY A 638 0.74 -6.70 24.35
C GLY A 638 1.86 -5.74 23.91
N VAL A 639 1.60 -4.85 22.94
CA VAL A 639 2.54 -3.79 22.56
C VAL A 639 2.71 -2.80 23.72
N GLY A 640 3.96 -2.55 24.12
CA GLY A 640 4.28 -1.53 25.12
C GLY A 640 4.28 -0.10 24.54
N PHE A 641 3.99 0.90 25.37
CA PHE A 641 4.11 2.31 25.00
C PHE A 641 4.89 3.06 26.09
N VAL A 642 5.96 3.73 25.69
CA VAL A 642 6.83 4.50 26.57
C VAL A 642 6.72 5.98 26.19
N GLU A 643 6.14 6.76 27.09
CA GLU A 643 5.93 8.19 26.94
C GLU A 643 7.21 9.00 27.24
N ASN A 644 7.21 10.27 26.81
CA ASN A 644 8.24 11.27 27.12
C ASN A 644 9.67 10.81 26.86
N THR A 645 9.86 9.96 25.86
CA THR A 645 11.14 9.34 25.55
C THR A 645 11.64 9.84 24.21
N GLN A 646 12.69 10.66 24.25
CA GLN A 646 13.40 11.13 23.07
C GLN A 646 14.77 10.47 23.00
N ILE A 647 15.08 9.80 21.89
CA ILE A 647 16.35 9.11 21.68
C ILE A 647 17.46 10.10 21.36
N SER A 648 18.62 9.91 22.00
CA SER A 648 19.85 10.67 21.78
C SER A 648 20.90 9.87 21.02
N ARG A 649 20.94 8.53 21.17
CA ARG A 649 21.97 7.68 20.57
C ARG A 649 21.48 6.26 20.25
N ILE A 650 22.01 5.67 19.18
CA ILE A 650 21.85 4.25 18.84
C ILE A 650 23.13 3.52 19.24
N ILE A 651 22.99 2.45 20.03
CA ILE A 651 24.11 1.63 20.51
C ILE A 651 24.17 0.35 19.69
N VAL A 652 25.36 0.01 19.21
CA VAL A 652 25.62 -1.18 18.39
C VAL A 652 26.57 -2.14 19.11
N ASP A 653 26.46 -3.42 18.79
CA ASP A 653 27.36 -4.46 19.27
C ASP A 653 28.65 -4.55 18.42
N LYS A 654 29.48 -5.57 18.71
CA LYS A 654 30.74 -5.83 18.00
C LYS A 654 30.56 -6.13 16.50
N PHE A 655 29.35 -6.49 16.06
CA PHE A 655 29.04 -6.77 14.66
C PHE A 655 28.43 -5.56 13.95
N ASN A 656 28.33 -4.40 14.61
CA ASN A 656 27.61 -3.23 14.13
C ASN A 656 26.09 -3.48 13.96
N HIS A 657 25.53 -4.36 14.80
CA HIS A 657 24.09 -4.60 14.91
C HIS A 657 23.55 -3.86 16.15
N VAL A 658 22.38 -3.23 16.04
CA VAL A 658 21.77 -2.50 17.16
C VAL A 658 21.57 -3.41 18.37
N CYS A 659 22.03 -2.98 19.53
CA CYS A 659 21.82 -3.71 20.80
C CYS A 659 20.97 -2.92 21.80
N GLY A 660 20.77 -1.62 21.54
CA GLY A 660 19.87 -0.75 22.30
C GLY A 660 19.92 0.69 21.84
N VAL A 661 19.13 1.53 22.51
CA VAL A 661 19.10 2.98 22.33
C VAL A 661 19.22 3.67 23.68
N GLU A 662 19.86 4.84 23.68
CA GLU A 662 19.94 5.73 24.83
C GLU A 662 18.99 6.91 24.62
N ALA A 663 18.20 7.24 25.64
CA ALA A 663 17.35 8.40 25.65
C ALA A 663 18.08 9.64 26.18
N GLN A 664 17.53 10.83 25.95
CA GLN A 664 18.10 12.09 26.41
C GLN A 664 18.22 12.20 27.94
N ASP A 665 17.41 11.46 28.69
CA ASP A 665 17.47 11.34 30.14
C ASP A 665 18.55 10.34 30.63
N GLY A 666 19.33 9.77 29.72
CA GLY A 666 20.37 8.76 30.00
C GLY A 666 19.84 7.34 30.15
N LYS A 667 18.52 7.11 30.01
CA LYS A 667 17.95 5.77 30.16
C LYS A 667 18.24 4.91 28.94
N TYR A 668 18.69 3.67 29.19
CA TYR A 668 18.97 2.67 28.18
C TYR A 668 17.76 1.76 27.92
N TYR A 669 17.46 1.53 26.65
CA TYR A 669 16.40 0.62 26.18
C TYR A 669 17.03 -0.45 25.26
N PRO A 670 17.06 -1.74 25.67
CA PRO A 670 17.65 -2.80 24.86
C PRO A 670 16.77 -3.13 23.64
N CYS A 671 17.40 -3.32 22.48
CA CYS A 671 16.70 -3.73 21.27
C CYS A 671 17.65 -4.36 20.26
N LYS A 672 17.13 -5.30 19.45
CA LYS A 672 17.85 -5.85 18.29
C LYS A 672 17.19 -5.46 16.96
N THR A 673 16.05 -4.80 17.03
CA THR A 673 15.39 -4.14 15.90
C THR A 673 14.90 -2.77 16.34
N LEU A 674 15.22 -1.74 15.55
CA LEU A 674 14.73 -0.38 15.73
C LEU A 674 14.02 0.08 14.45
N LEU A 675 12.73 0.38 14.54
CA LEU A 675 11.91 0.87 13.43
C LEU A 675 11.58 2.36 13.61
N MET A 676 11.93 3.20 12.63
CA MET A 676 11.64 4.65 12.68
C MET A 676 10.33 4.97 11.94
N ALA A 677 9.30 5.38 12.68
CA ALA A 677 7.97 5.74 12.20
C ALA A 677 7.64 7.21 12.51
N ILE A 678 8.52 8.13 12.11
CA ILE A 678 8.43 9.55 12.47
C ILE A 678 7.72 10.44 11.42
N GLY A 679 7.11 9.83 10.42
CA GLY A 679 6.32 10.51 9.38
C GLY A 679 6.97 10.47 7.99
N THR A 680 6.20 10.92 6.99
CA THR A 680 6.58 10.97 5.58
C THR A 680 6.34 12.36 5.01
N MET A 681 6.98 12.67 3.89
CA MET A 681 6.72 13.85 3.07
C MET A 681 5.90 13.48 1.83
N PRO A 682 5.18 14.42 1.20
CA PRO A 682 4.57 14.21 -0.11
C PRO A 682 5.57 13.65 -1.13
N ASN A 683 5.12 12.78 -2.04
CA ASN A 683 5.98 12.21 -3.06
C ASN A 683 6.19 13.16 -4.24
N ILE A 684 7.08 14.14 -4.06
CA ILE A 684 7.52 15.06 -5.12
C ILE A 684 8.88 14.68 -5.70
N SER A 685 9.22 13.38 -5.66
CA SER A 685 10.54 12.89 -6.11
C SER A 685 10.81 13.13 -7.59
N PHE A 686 9.77 13.30 -8.40
CA PHE A 686 9.91 13.68 -9.81
C PHE A 686 10.41 15.13 -9.99
N ALA A 687 10.08 16.04 -9.06
CA ALA A 687 10.65 17.39 -9.05
C ALA A 687 12.07 17.36 -8.47
N LEU A 688 12.27 16.64 -7.37
CA LEU A 688 13.51 16.69 -6.59
C LEU A 688 14.64 15.78 -7.11
N GLU A 689 14.35 14.57 -7.59
CA GLU A 689 15.36 13.60 -8.07
C GLU A 689 15.40 13.47 -9.59
N ASP A 690 14.25 13.57 -10.26
CA ASP A 690 14.19 13.46 -11.72
C ASP A 690 14.42 14.82 -12.43
N GLY A 691 14.38 15.92 -11.67
CA GLY A 691 14.66 17.27 -12.18
C GLY A 691 13.57 17.83 -13.10
N LEU A 692 12.33 17.34 -12.98
CA LEU A 692 11.21 17.91 -13.72
C LEU A 692 10.85 19.29 -13.18
N ASP A 693 10.50 20.19 -14.09
CA ASP A 693 10.17 21.59 -13.79
C ASP A 693 8.79 21.71 -13.13
N PHE A 694 8.72 21.43 -11.83
CA PHE A 694 7.54 21.60 -10.99
C PHE A 694 7.87 22.53 -9.83
N VAL A 695 7.13 23.63 -9.73
CA VAL A 695 7.26 24.59 -8.63
C VAL A 695 6.65 23.96 -7.37
N HIS A 696 7.32 24.15 -6.23
CA HIS A 696 6.87 23.65 -4.94
C HIS A 696 6.86 24.78 -3.89
N ASP A 697 5.86 24.75 -3.01
CA ASP A 697 5.73 25.65 -1.87
C ASP A 697 5.83 24.83 -0.58
N GLY A 698 6.91 25.05 0.17
CA GLY A 698 7.31 24.21 1.29
C GLY A 698 7.58 22.76 0.87
N LYS A 699 6.82 21.82 1.42
CA LYS A 699 6.92 20.38 1.10
C LYS A 699 5.92 19.90 0.04
N TYR A 700 5.07 20.79 -0.48
CA TYR A 700 3.99 20.46 -1.41
C TYR A 700 4.21 21.10 -2.79
N LEU A 701 3.48 20.62 -3.79
CA LEU A 701 3.45 21.25 -5.12
C LEU A 701 2.72 22.58 -5.06
N GLN A 702 3.14 23.54 -5.89
CA GLN A 702 2.49 24.84 -6.00
C GLN A 702 1.04 24.68 -6.48
N GLU A 703 0.10 25.30 -5.76
CA GLU A 703 -1.31 25.38 -6.13
C GLU A 703 -1.56 26.57 -7.07
N ILE A 704 -2.27 26.32 -8.18
CA ILE A 704 -2.62 27.33 -9.20
C ILE A 704 -4.12 27.25 -9.48
N SER A 705 -4.83 28.36 -9.54
CA SER A 705 -6.25 28.40 -9.92
C SER A 705 -6.46 28.19 -11.43
N LEU A 706 -7.72 28.00 -11.83
CA LEU A 706 -8.13 27.99 -13.24
C LEU A 706 -7.85 29.30 -13.97
N ASP A 707 -7.86 30.45 -13.26
CA ASP A 707 -7.50 31.77 -13.78
C ASP A 707 -6.00 32.11 -13.61
N HIS A 708 -5.15 31.09 -13.45
CA HIS A 708 -3.69 31.19 -13.34
C HIS A 708 -3.15 31.98 -12.12
N LYS A 709 -3.95 32.17 -11.07
CA LYS A 709 -3.50 32.75 -9.81
C LYS A 709 -2.77 31.70 -8.98
N VAL A 710 -1.63 32.08 -8.43
CA VAL A 710 -0.81 31.23 -7.55
C VAL A 710 -1.27 31.41 -6.11
N PHE A 711 -1.49 30.31 -5.39
CA PHE A 711 -1.86 30.34 -3.96
C PHE A 711 -0.65 30.07 -3.08
N ASN A 712 -0.44 30.87 -2.03
CA ASN A 712 0.61 30.61 -1.04
C ASN A 712 0.07 29.77 0.12
N HIS A 713 0.80 28.72 0.48
CA HIS A 713 0.43 27.77 1.53
C HIS A 713 0.61 28.32 2.96
N GLU A 714 1.27 29.47 3.14
CA GLU A 714 1.49 30.10 4.46
C GLU A 714 0.19 30.45 5.21
N ASN A 715 -0.97 30.52 4.52
CA ASN A 715 -2.27 30.89 5.09
C ASN A 715 -3.34 29.78 5.06
N LEU A 716 -2.97 28.52 4.82
CA LEU A 716 -3.95 27.44 4.66
C LEU A 716 -4.59 26.95 5.97
N THR A 717 -5.85 26.53 5.87
CA THR A 717 -6.62 25.97 6.99
C THR A 717 -6.28 24.51 7.31
N ASN A 718 -5.52 23.81 6.44
CA ASN A 718 -5.22 22.37 6.53
C ASN A 718 -6.48 21.53 6.80
N SER A 719 -7.57 21.89 6.11
CA SER A 719 -8.88 21.31 6.33
C SER A 719 -9.42 20.72 5.04
N ALA A 720 -9.92 19.48 5.11
CA ALA A 720 -10.65 18.87 4.01
C ALA A 720 -11.97 19.62 3.70
N ARG A 721 -12.35 20.59 4.54
CA ARG A 721 -13.48 21.51 4.37
C ARG A 721 -13.12 22.90 3.83
N ALA A 722 -11.86 23.13 3.46
CA ALA A 722 -11.44 24.39 2.84
C ALA A 722 -12.34 24.73 1.64
N LYS A 723 -12.95 25.93 1.64
CA LYS A 723 -13.88 26.36 0.57
C LYS A 723 -13.13 26.73 -0.71
N GLU A 724 -12.01 27.43 -0.55
CA GLU A 724 -11.11 27.82 -1.62
C GLU A 724 -9.92 26.86 -1.64
N PHE A 725 -9.76 26.17 -2.76
CA PHE A 725 -8.62 25.31 -3.06
C PHE A 725 -8.61 25.00 -4.57
N SER A 726 -7.46 24.62 -5.10
CA SER A 726 -7.24 24.15 -6.45
C SER A 726 -6.43 22.86 -6.44
N VAL A 727 -6.70 21.99 -7.42
CA VAL A 727 -5.88 20.77 -7.65
C VAL A 727 -4.88 20.95 -8.78
N ILE A 728 -4.82 22.10 -9.44
CA ILE A 728 -3.94 22.33 -10.59
C ILE A 728 -2.58 22.81 -10.09
N THR A 729 -1.50 22.24 -10.65
CA THR A 729 -0.13 22.62 -10.28
C THR A 729 0.71 23.16 -11.43
N LYS A 730 0.40 22.79 -12.68
CA LYS A 730 1.18 23.21 -13.83
C LYS A 730 0.31 23.26 -15.08
N PHE A 731 0.43 24.34 -15.85
CA PHE A 731 -0.07 24.42 -17.22
C PHE A 731 1.07 24.11 -18.18
N HIS A 732 0.81 23.38 -19.26
CA HIS A 732 1.84 23.05 -20.24
C HIS A 732 1.96 24.16 -21.29
N ASN A 733 3.14 24.77 -21.39
CA ASN A 733 3.40 25.92 -22.26
C ASN A 733 2.92 25.67 -23.70
N ASN A 734 2.23 26.65 -24.30
CA ASN A 734 1.73 26.64 -25.68
C ASN A 734 0.68 25.57 -26.03
N SER A 735 0.07 24.89 -25.06
CA SER A 735 -0.98 23.90 -25.34
C SER A 735 -2.14 23.99 -24.35
N ALA A 736 -3.29 23.51 -24.79
CA ALA A 736 -4.47 23.40 -23.95
C ALA A 736 -4.39 22.15 -23.03
N LYS A 737 -3.35 22.06 -22.17
CA LYS A 737 -3.07 20.90 -21.30
C LYS A 737 -2.55 21.32 -19.93
N ALA A 738 -2.85 20.53 -18.90
CA ALA A 738 -2.37 20.79 -17.54
C ALA A 738 -2.09 19.53 -16.73
N VAL A 739 -1.44 19.73 -15.59
CA VAL A 739 -1.15 18.71 -14.57
C VAL A 739 -1.85 19.10 -13.28
N SER A 740 -2.54 18.14 -12.66
CA SER A 740 -3.18 18.29 -11.35
C SER A 740 -2.61 17.31 -10.33
N PHE A 741 -2.87 17.52 -9.04
CA PHE A 741 -2.35 16.71 -7.93
C PHE A 741 -3.42 16.49 -6.85
N PHE A 742 -3.38 15.31 -6.23
CA PHE A 742 -4.43 14.84 -5.33
C PHE A 742 -3.86 14.06 -4.12
N GLY A 743 -4.72 13.82 -3.13
CA GLY A 743 -4.41 13.03 -1.95
C GLY A 743 -3.35 13.68 -1.07
N ASP A 744 -2.41 12.87 -0.59
CA ASP A 744 -1.30 13.32 0.28
C ASP A 744 -0.36 14.34 -0.37
N LEU A 745 -0.48 14.59 -1.68
CA LEU A 745 0.24 15.69 -2.34
C LEU A 745 -0.35 17.06 -2.02
N HIS A 746 -1.58 17.12 -1.50
CA HIS A 746 -2.29 18.36 -1.23
C HIS A 746 -2.45 18.58 0.28
N PRO A 747 -2.08 19.76 0.82
CA PRO A 747 -2.11 20.05 2.27
C PRO A 747 -3.47 19.82 2.94
N ASN A 748 -4.57 20.22 2.29
CA ASN A 748 -5.93 20.06 2.82
C ASN A 748 -6.43 18.60 2.90
N PHE A 749 -5.77 17.67 2.19
CA PHE A 749 -6.26 16.30 2.00
C PHE A 749 -5.30 15.21 2.46
N GLU A 750 -4.18 15.56 3.10
CA GLU A 750 -3.19 14.58 3.56
C GLU A 750 -3.62 13.78 4.81
N GLY A 751 -3.07 12.57 4.92
CA GLY A 751 -2.97 11.83 6.19
C GLY A 751 -4.11 10.86 6.51
N ASN A 752 -5.18 10.81 5.71
CA ASN A 752 -6.23 9.78 5.84
C ASN A 752 -6.80 9.38 4.48
N VAL A 753 -7.17 8.10 4.33
CA VAL A 753 -7.79 7.49 3.14
C VAL A 753 -9.00 8.30 2.67
N VAL A 754 -9.95 8.59 3.56
CA VAL A 754 -11.18 9.33 3.20
C VAL A 754 -10.90 10.76 2.75
N LYS A 755 -9.86 11.43 3.29
CA LYS A 755 -9.45 12.77 2.84
C LYS A 755 -8.82 12.71 1.45
N ALA A 756 -8.01 11.69 1.18
CA ALA A 756 -7.47 11.47 -0.15
C ALA A 756 -8.56 11.21 -1.19
N MET A 757 -9.59 10.43 -0.85
CA MET A 757 -10.77 10.23 -1.71
C MET A 757 -11.57 11.53 -1.90
N ALA A 758 -11.70 12.36 -0.85
CA ALA A 758 -12.35 13.66 -0.94
C ALA A 758 -11.65 14.63 -1.90
N SER A 759 -10.32 14.60 -1.97
CA SER A 759 -9.58 15.40 -2.95
C SER A 759 -9.99 15.07 -4.39
N ALA A 760 -10.21 13.79 -4.69
CA ALA A 760 -10.64 13.33 -6.01
C ALA A 760 -12.09 13.76 -6.30
N LYS A 761 -13.02 13.51 -5.36
CA LYS A 761 -14.43 13.91 -5.49
C LYS A 761 -14.59 15.41 -5.76
N ARG A 762 -13.83 16.24 -5.04
CA ARG A 762 -13.94 17.71 -5.15
C ARG A 762 -13.16 18.24 -6.34
N GLY A 763 -11.99 17.68 -6.63
CA GLY A 763 -11.10 18.16 -7.69
C GLY A 763 -11.51 17.72 -9.10
N VAL A 764 -12.27 16.63 -9.28
CA VAL A 764 -12.75 16.21 -10.61
C VAL A 764 -13.54 17.30 -11.33
N LYS A 765 -14.33 18.10 -10.59
CA LYS A 765 -15.09 19.23 -11.16
C LYS A 765 -14.18 20.28 -11.78
N GLN A 766 -13.03 20.56 -11.15
CA GLN A 766 -12.03 21.49 -11.67
C GLN A 766 -11.34 20.92 -12.92
N VAL A 767 -11.00 19.63 -12.90
CA VAL A 767 -10.41 18.95 -14.07
C VAL A 767 -11.38 18.98 -15.27
N ASN A 768 -12.67 18.71 -15.07
CA ASN A 768 -13.64 18.77 -16.17
C ASN A 768 -13.83 20.20 -16.68
N THR A 769 -13.96 21.17 -15.77
CA THR A 769 -14.06 22.59 -16.16
C THR A 769 -12.84 23.01 -16.99
N LEU A 770 -11.65 22.58 -16.57
CA LEU A 770 -10.42 22.80 -17.31
C LEU A 770 -10.49 22.14 -18.69
N LEU A 771 -10.81 20.85 -18.79
CA LEU A 771 -10.92 20.14 -20.07
C LEU A 771 -11.94 20.79 -21.03
N ASP A 772 -13.07 21.27 -20.51
CA ASP A 772 -14.11 21.94 -21.31
C ASP A 772 -13.65 23.31 -21.84
N LEU A 773 -12.85 24.04 -21.05
CA LEU A 773 -12.23 25.29 -21.49
C LEU A 773 -11.19 25.04 -22.58
N LEU A 774 -10.38 24.01 -22.41
CA LEU A 774 -9.27 23.65 -23.30
C LEU A 774 -9.75 23.00 -24.62
N ALA A 775 -10.87 22.28 -24.59
CA ALA A 775 -11.43 21.60 -25.77
C ALA A 775 -11.96 22.56 -26.86
N LYS A 776 -12.17 23.84 -26.55
CA LYS A 776 -12.71 24.82 -27.51
C LYS A 776 -11.70 25.29 -28.56
N ASP A 777 -10.41 25.06 -28.34
CA ASP A 777 -9.33 25.70 -29.13
C ASP A 777 -8.64 24.80 -30.17
N GLU A 778 -8.92 23.49 -30.28
CA GLU A 778 -8.21 22.61 -31.24
C GLU A 778 -9.06 21.56 -31.98
N LYS A 779 -8.78 21.38 -33.29
CA LYS A 779 -9.15 20.17 -34.04
C LYS A 779 -8.14 19.07 -33.70
N LYS A 780 -8.56 18.09 -32.90
CA LYS A 780 -7.68 17.01 -32.43
C LYS A 780 -7.36 15.99 -33.53
N PRO A 781 -6.09 15.73 -33.87
CA PRO A 781 -5.72 14.51 -34.58
C PRO A 781 -5.95 13.29 -33.66
N GLN A 782 -6.72 12.31 -34.11
CA GLN A 782 -6.87 11.05 -33.39
C GLN A 782 -5.59 10.24 -33.48
N ILE A 783 -4.70 10.39 -32.50
CA ILE A 783 -3.56 9.49 -32.33
C ILE A 783 -4.08 8.25 -31.58
N PHE A 784 -4.27 7.16 -32.30
CA PHE A 784 -4.50 5.84 -31.71
C PHE A 784 -3.15 5.25 -31.30
N LYS A 785 -2.84 5.26 -30.00
CA LYS A 785 -1.66 4.60 -29.45
C LYS A 785 -2.04 3.31 -28.76
N ASN A 786 -1.25 2.26 -29.02
CA ASN A 786 -1.42 0.96 -28.39
C ASN A 786 -0.66 0.94 -27.06
N TYR A 787 -1.29 1.41 -25.98
CA TYR A 787 -0.67 1.44 -24.64
C TYR A 787 -0.24 0.05 -24.19
N GLN A 788 -1.00 -1.00 -24.52
CA GLN A 788 -0.66 -2.38 -24.21
C GLN A 788 0.71 -2.75 -24.78
N GLN A 789 0.98 -2.42 -26.04
CA GLN A 789 2.27 -2.73 -26.68
C GLN A 789 3.45 -1.94 -26.07
N ASP A 790 3.23 -0.71 -25.65
CA ASP A 790 4.30 0.17 -25.21
C ASP A 790 4.58 0.07 -23.69
N PHE A 791 3.54 -0.14 -22.88
CA PHE A 791 3.60 -0.11 -21.41
C PHE A 791 3.77 -1.50 -20.81
N LEU A 792 3.27 -2.57 -21.47
CA LEU A 792 3.51 -3.94 -21.02
C LEU A 792 4.92 -4.38 -21.40
N VAL A 793 5.71 -4.79 -20.41
CA VAL A 793 7.06 -5.30 -20.65
C VAL A 793 7.03 -6.82 -20.76
N ASN A 794 7.61 -7.36 -21.84
CA ASN A 794 7.68 -8.81 -22.07
C ASN A 794 9.12 -9.28 -22.22
N ILE A 795 9.39 -10.51 -21.79
CA ILE A 795 10.65 -11.20 -22.04
C ILE A 795 10.72 -11.58 -23.53
N VAL A 796 11.76 -11.15 -24.25
CA VAL A 796 11.98 -11.57 -25.65
C VAL A 796 13.05 -12.63 -25.79
N LYS A 797 14.02 -12.69 -24.88
CA LYS A 797 15.07 -13.69 -24.88
C LYS A 797 15.69 -13.82 -23.49
N VAL A 798 16.01 -15.05 -23.10
CA VAL A 798 16.82 -15.36 -21.91
C VAL A 798 17.99 -16.22 -22.39
N GLU A 799 19.20 -15.70 -22.31
CA GLU A 799 20.42 -16.34 -22.81
C GLU A 799 21.32 -16.70 -21.63
N ARG A 800 21.54 -18.00 -21.41
CA ARG A 800 22.53 -18.46 -20.43
C ARG A 800 23.92 -18.36 -21.05
N LEU A 801 24.76 -17.48 -20.52
CA LEU A 801 26.12 -17.23 -21.00
C LEU A 801 27.15 -18.12 -20.30
N SER A 802 26.87 -18.55 -19.06
CA SER A 802 27.61 -19.58 -18.33
C SER A 802 26.73 -20.22 -17.23
N ASP A 803 27.29 -21.13 -16.42
CA ASP A 803 26.58 -21.77 -15.31
C ASP A 803 25.96 -20.79 -14.31
N HIS A 804 26.47 -19.55 -14.24
CA HIS A 804 26.06 -18.56 -13.26
C HIS A 804 25.66 -17.20 -13.85
N VAL A 805 25.73 -17.02 -15.17
CA VAL A 805 25.51 -15.71 -15.81
C VAL A 805 24.43 -15.84 -16.88
N VAL A 806 23.38 -15.03 -16.74
CA VAL A 806 22.23 -14.99 -17.64
C VAL A 806 22.04 -13.56 -18.15
N GLU A 807 21.88 -13.42 -19.46
CA GLU A 807 21.46 -12.17 -20.09
C GLU A 807 19.97 -12.24 -20.41
N VAL A 808 19.22 -11.24 -19.97
CA VAL A 808 17.78 -11.11 -20.19
C VAL A 808 17.54 -9.95 -21.13
N PHE A 809 16.69 -10.19 -22.11
CA PHE A 809 16.24 -9.18 -23.06
C PHE A 809 14.75 -8.95 -22.85
N VAL A 810 14.38 -7.70 -22.64
CA VAL A 810 13.00 -7.26 -22.46
C VAL A 810 12.59 -6.34 -23.60
N LYS A 811 11.30 -6.31 -23.91
CA LYS A 811 10.73 -5.41 -24.91
C LYS A 811 9.77 -4.42 -24.26
N SER A 812 10.06 -3.14 -24.39
CA SER A 812 9.17 -2.01 -24.13
C SER A 812 9.68 -0.78 -24.87
N LYS A 813 8.86 -0.28 -25.80
CA LYS A 813 9.19 0.91 -26.58
C LYS A 813 9.27 2.17 -25.71
N LEU A 814 8.35 2.29 -24.74
CA LEU A 814 8.36 3.37 -23.76
C LEU A 814 9.70 3.41 -23.04
N LEU A 815 10.07 2.30 -22.37
CA LEU A 815 11.28 2.27 -21.56
C LEU A 815 12.54 2.45 -22.41
N ALA A 816 12.66 1.79 -23.56
CA ALA A 816 13.83 1.92 -24.42
C ALA A 816 14.07 3.37 -24.84
N SER A 817 13.01 4.12 -25.17
CA SER A 817 13.10 5.54 -25.55
C SER A 817 13.53 6.47 -24.42
N GLN A 818 13.26 6.10 -23.16
CA GLN A 818 13.59 6.90 -21.98
C GLN A 818 14.93 6.49 -21.34
N THR A 819 15.53 5.38 -21.78
CA THR A 819 16.71 4.82 -21.13
C THR A 819 17.99 5.41 -21.70
N GLN A 820 18.90 5.77 -20.80
CA GLN A 820 20.27 6.14 -21.10
C GLN A 820 21.25 5.19 -20.42
N VAL A 821 22.47 5.17 -20.95
CA VAL A 821 23.55 4.32 -20.44
C VAL A 821 23.83 4.62 -18.96
N GLY A 822 24.02 3.56 -18.17
CA GLY A 822 24.28 3.62 -16.73
C GLY A 822 23.04 3.50 -15.84
N GLN A 823 21.83 3.68 -16.39
CA GLN A 823 20.59 3.55 -15.61
C GLN A 823 20.25 2.11 -15.24
N ILE A 824 19.48 1.97 -14.16
CA ILE A 824 19.15 0.70 -13.53
C ILE A 824 17.63 0.46 -13.49
N PHE A 825 17.26 -0.82 -13.43
CA PHE A 825 15.88 -1.30 -13.49
C PHE A 825 15.65 -2.31 -12.38
N ARG A 826 14.40 -2.39 -11.92
CA ARG A 826 13.92 -3.46 -11.05
C ARG A 826 13.29 -4.54 -11.92
N LEU A 827 13.96 -5.69 -12.06
CA LEU A 827 13.42 -6.85 -12.74
C LEU A 827 12.73 -7.79 -11.75
N HIS A 828 11.53 -8.23 -12.12
CA HIS A 828 10.67 -9.05 -11.28
C HIS A 828 9.69 -9.89 -12.11
N ASN A 829 9.43 -11.14 -11.70
CA ASN A 829 8.32 -11.92 -12.26
C ASN A 829 7.00 -11.62 -11.54
N TYR A 830 5.91 -11.94 -12.22
CA TYR A 830 4.57 -11.93 -11.66
C TYR A 830 4.32 -13.24 -10.89
N HIS A 831 3.71 -13.12 -9.71
CA HIS A 831 3.32 -14.26 -8.89
C HIS A 831 2.36 -15.18 -9.67
N ALA A 832 1.46 -14.61 -10.47
CA ALA A 832 0.53 -15.36 -11.31
C ALA A 832 1.23 -16.33 -12.29
N PHE A 833 2.45 -16.00 -12.75
CA PHE A 833 3.21 -16.81 -13.71
C PHE A 833 4.30 -17.66 -13.07
N ALA A 834 4.63 -17.42 -11.79
CA ALA A 834 5.67 -18.17 -11.11
C ALA A 834 5.29 -19.66 -11.00
N SER A 835 6.22 -20.53 -11.39
CA SER A 835 6.06 -21.98 -11.23
C SER A 835 6.07 -22.38 -9.76
N GLU A 836 5.54 -23.57 -9.46
CA GLU A 836 5.57 -24.15 -8.12
C GLU A 836 6.44 -25.42 -8.12
N ALA A 837 7.22 -25.62 -7.06
CA ALA A 837 7.93 -26.87 -6.81
C ALA A 837 7.88 -27.22 -5.33
N GLN A 838 7.43 -28.44 -5.01
CA GLN A 838 7.31 -28.96 -3.63
C GLN A 838 6.60 -27.99 -2.66
N GLY A 839 5.49 -27.37 -3.10
CA GLY A 839 4.74 -26.41 -2.28
C GLY A 839 5.39 -25.03 -2.11
N GLN A 840 6.49 -24.75 -2.82
CA GLN A 840 7.16 -23.45 -2.85
C GLN A 840 6.96 -22.78 -4.20
N LYS A 841 6.63 -21.50 -4.18
CA LYS A 841 6.42 -20.71 -5.38
C LYS A 841 7.72 -20.03 -5.79
N MET A 842 8.09 -20.16 -7.06
CA MET A 842 9.29 -19.59 -7.65
C MET A 842 9.11 -18.11 -8.03
N ALA A 843 8.45 -17.35 -7.15
CA ALA A 843 8.34 -15.90 -7.28
C ALA A 843 9.64 -15.26 -6.77
N MET A 844 10.23 -14.35 -7.55
CA MET A 844 11.49 -13.70 -7.19
C MET A 844 11.28 -12.39 -6.42
N GLU A 845 12.25 -12.03 -5.57
CA GLU A 845 12.44 -10.65 -5.10
C GLU A 845 13.13 -9.79 -6.15
N GLY A 846 13.10 -8.47 -5.94
CA GLY A 846 13.39 -7.48 -6.98
C GLY A 846 14.88 -7.48 -7.23
N VAL A 847 15.28 -7.78 -8.47
CA VAL A 847 16.69 -7.78 -8.83
C VAL A 847 17.01 -6.48 -9.57
N VAL A 848 18.05 -5.79 -9.11
CA VAL A 848 18.58 -4.61 -9.81
C VAL A 848 19.33 -5.08 -11.05
N VAL A 849 18.96 -4.54 -12.22
CA VAL A 849 19.57 -4.83 -13.51
C VAL A 849 20.00 -3.51 -14.15
N THR A 850 21.26 -3.39 -14.55
CA THR A 850 21.75 -2.26 -15.34
C THR A 850 21.50 -2.52 -16.82
N ALA A 851 21.04 -1.51 -17.57
CA ALA A 851 20.91 -1.62 -19.01
C ALA A 851 22.28 -1.73 -19.69
N LEU A 852 22.45 -2.75 -20.55
CA LEU A 852 23.70 -3.04 -21.25
C LEU A 852 23.65 -2.73 -22.74
N SER A 853 22.50 -2.96 -23.36
CA SER A 853 22.22 -2.58 -24.74
C SER A 853 20.81 -2.03 -24.80
N ILE A 854 20.62 -1.00 -25.62
CA ILE A 854 19.36 -0.28 -25.78
C ILE A 854 19.13 -0.14 -27.28
N ASP A 855 18.17 -0.87 -27.80
CA ASP A 855 17.68 -0.74 -29.17
C ASP A 855 16.36 0.03 -29.14
N ILE A 856 16.41 1.32 -29.48
CA ILE A 856 15.24 2.21 -29.45
C ILE A 856 14.24 1.84 -30.54
N GLU A 857 14.71 1.39 -31.72
CA GLU A 857 13.85 1.08 -32.86
C GLU A 857 13.02 -0.18 -32.59
N MET A 858 13.68 -1.25 -32.11
CA MET A 858 13.00 -2.50 -31.75
C MET A 858 12.32 -2.43 -30.37
N GLY A 859 12.69 -1.45 -29.55
CA GLY A 859 12.24 -1.29 -28.18
C GLY A 859 12.80 -2.36 -27.25
N ILE A 860 14.04 -2.82 -27.48
CA ILE A 860 14.67 -3.91 -26.73
C ILE A 860 15.72 -3.35 -25.79
N ILE A 861 15.70 -3.80 -24.53
CA ILE A 861 16.73 -3.53 -23.54
C ILE A 861 17.30 -4.86 -23.08
N SER A 862 18.63 -4.99 -23.02
CA SER A 862 19.30 -6.15 -22.41
C SER A 862 19.96 -5.81 -21.08
N GLY A 863 20.02 -6.80 -20.20
CA GLY A 863 20.67 -6.72 -18.90
C GLY A 863 21.22 -8.07 -18.44
N ILE A 864 22.29 -8.06 -17.66
CA ILE A 864 22.90 -9.30 -17.12
C ILE A 864 22.57 -9.46 -15.64
N VAL A 865 22.19 -10.69 -15.30
CA VAL A 865 21.98 -11.16 -13.94
C VAL A 865 23.02 -12.24 -13.63
N VAL A 866 23.68 -12.11 -12.49
CA VAL A 866 24.61 -13.14 -11.97
C VAL A 866 23.92 -13.87 -10.82
N GLU A 867 23.84 -15.19 -10.93
CA GLU A 867 23.14 -16.08 -10.00
C GLU A 867 23.93 -16.28 -8.69
N THR A 868 23.97 -15.24 -7.85
CA THR A 868 24.72 -15.29 -6.56
C THR A 868 23.82 -15.54 -5.35
N GLY A 869 22.58 -15.06 -5.39
CA GLY A 869 21.58 -15.19 -4.32
C GLY A 869 20.34 -15.97 -4.75
N GLY A 870 19.42 -16.18 -3.79
CA GLY A 870 18.22 -16.99 -4.01
C GLY A 870 17.35 -16.48 -5.16
N SER A 871 16.89 -15.24 -5.06
CA SER A 871 16.03 -14.60 -6.08
C SER A 871 16.70 -14.50 -7.46
N SER A 872 17.99 -14.15 -7.51
CA SER A 872 18.73 -14.08 -8.78
C SER A 872 18.84 -15.43 -9.49
N SER A 873 18.84 -16.56 -8.76
CA SER A 873 18.91 -17.90 -9.35
C SER A 873 17.61 -18.34 -10.04
N LEU A 874 16.50 -17.64 -9.76
CA LEU A 874 15.19 -17.91 -10.35
C LEU A 874 15.01 -17.26 -11.74
N ILE A 875 15.96 -16.41 -12.18
CA ILE A 875 15.91 -15.74 -13.50
C ILE A 875 15.79 -16.73 -14.66
N LYS A 876 16.36 -17.92 -14.49
CA LYS A 876 16.32 -19.00 -15.49
C LYS A 876 14.91 -19.54 -15.77
N ASN A 877 13.94 -19.24 -14.92
CA ASN A 877 12.57 -19.74 -15.03
C ASN A 877 11.67 -18.85 -15.92
N PHE A 878 12.14 -17.66 -16.32
CA PHE A 878 11.41 -16.80 -17.25
C PHE A 878 11.23 -17.47 -18.61
N LYS A 879 10.03 -17.30 -19.20
CA LYS A 879 9.71 -17.80 -20.54
C LYS A 879 9.68 -16.66 -21.55
N VAL A 880 10.08 -16.95 -22.78
CA VAL A 880 9.92 -16.01 -23.91
C VAL A 880 8.43 -15.72 -24.11
N GLY A 881 8.10 -14.43 -24.26
CA GLY A 881 6.72 -13.93 -24.38
C GLY A 881 6.04 -13.65 -23.04
N GLU A 882 6.60 -14.08 -21.90
CA GLU A 882 5.99 -13.86 -20.58
C GLU A 882 6.08 -12.37 -20.18
N PRO A 883 5.00 -11.79 -19.63
CA PRO A 883 5.05 -10.48 -19.02
C PRO A 883 5.97 -10.45 -17.80
N CYS A 884 6.70 -9.37 -17.62
CA CYS A 884 7.54 -9.15 -16.46
C CYS A 884 7.45 -7.70 -15.99
N VAL A 885 7.81 -7.46 -14.72
CA VAL A 885 8.04 -6.10 -14.25
C VAL A 885 9.49 -5.75 -14.52
N PHE A 886 9.70 -4.68 -15.30
CA PHE A 886 11.02 -4.08 -15.53
C PHE A 886 10.95 -2.59 -15.22
N MET A 887 10.73 -2.27 -13.95
CA MET A 887 10.41 -0.91 -13.53
C MET A 887 11.67 -0.03 -13.57
N GLY A 888 11.59 1.05 -14.33
CA GLY A 888 12.67 2.00 -14.56
C GLY A 888 12.36 2.92 -15.75
N PRO A 889 13.36 3.63 -16.31
CA PRO A 889 14.71 3.72 -15.79
C PRO A 889 14.70 4.36 -14.38
N SER A 890 15.55 3.85 -13.51
CA SER A 890 15.87 4.43 -12.20
C SER A 890 17.36 4.74 -12.15
N GLY A 891 17.82 5.34 -11.06
CA GLY A 891 19.15 5.93 -11.03
C GLY A 891 19.30 7.16 -11.95
N LYS A 892 20.54 7.66 -12.05
CA LYS A 892 20.93 8.77 -12.92
C LYS A 892 21.72 8.21 -14.12
N PRO A 893 21.53 8.73 -15.35
CA PRO A 893 22.43 8.41 -16.45
C PRO A 893 23.88 8.71 -16.06
N THR A 894 24.80 7.83 -16.43
CA THR A 894 26.22 8.05 -16.17
C THR A 894 26.73 9.21 -17.02
N GLU A 895 27.50 10.11 -16.41
CA GLU A 895 28.14 11.20 -17.14
C GLU A 895 29.26 10.64 -18.04
N ILE A 896 29.06 10.74 -19.37
CA ILE A 896 30.04 10.29 -20.37
C ILE A 896 30.91 11.47 -20.81
N ALA A 897 32.18 11.41 -20.43
CA ALA A 897 33.19 12.40 -20.78
C ALA A 897 33.64 12.31 -22.25
N LYS A 898 34.33 13.35 -22.74
CA LYS A 898 34.88 13.44 -24.09
C LYS A 898 36.39 13.60 -24.07
N ASN A 899 37.10 12.85 -24.92
CA ASN A 899 38.56 12.94 -25.10
C ASN A 899 39.39 12.79 -23.80
N GLU A 900 38.89 12.05 -22.81
CA GLU A 900 39.59 11.73 -21.56
C GLU A 900 40.30 10.36 -21.63
N THR A 901 41.32 10.15 -20.80
CA THR A 901 41.81 8.79 -20.51
C THR A 901 41.09 8.24 -19.28
N VAL A 902 40.34 7.16 -19.47
CA VAL A 902 39.44 6.58 -18.47
C VAL A 902 39.92 5.18 -18.08
N VAL A 903 40.11 4.96 -16.78
CA VAL A 903 40.36 3.63 -16.21
C VAL A 903 39.05 3.07 -15.68
N LEU A 904 38.64 1.92 -16.20
CA LEU A 904 37.48 1.16 -15.72
C LEU A 904 37.95 -0.01 -14.86
N ILE A 905 37.32 -0.23 -13.72
CA ILE A 905 37.69 -1.29 -12.77
C ILE A 905 36.44 -2.07 -12.39
N GLY A 906 36.33 -3.30 -12.88
CA GLY A 906 35.16 -4.13 -12.68
C GLY A 906 35.43 -5.36 -11.83
N GLY A 907 34.42 -5.78 -11.06
CA GLY A 907 34.43 -7.02 -10.30
C GLY A 907 33.21 -7.88 -10.61
N GLY A 908 33.44 -9.09 -11.13
CA GLY A 908 32.40 -10.09 -11.43
C GLY A 908 31.27 -9.51 -12.29
N ARG A 909 30.11 -9.27 -11.66
CA ARG A 909 28.92 -8.71 -12.33
C ARG A 909 29.10 -7.29 -12.85
N GLY A 910 29.95 -6.49 -12.22
CA GLY A 910 30.20 -5.09 -12.60
C GLY A 910 30.90 -4.94 -13.96
N ASN A 911 31.56 -5.99 -14.44
CA ASN A 911 32.30 -5.96 -15.71
C ASN A 911 31.40 -5.69 -16.92
N GLN A 912 30.16 -6.19 -16.91
CA GLN A 912 29.27 -6.07 -18.07
C GLN A 912 28.68 -4.65 -18.21
N PRO A 913 28.15 -4.02 -17.14
CA PRO A 913 27.81 -2.60 -17.17
C PRO A 913 28.98 -1.70 -17.57
N LEU A 914 30.19 -1.97 -17.05
CA LEU A 914 31.40 -1.24 -17.42
C LEU A 914 31.76 -1.39 -18.91
N THR A 915 31.42 -2.52 -19.53
CA THR A 915 31.60 -2.70 -20.98
C THR A 915 30.69 -1.78 -21.79
N ALA A 916 29.42 -1.63 -21.38
CA ALA A 916 28.50 -0.68 -22.01
C ALA A 916 28.97 0.78 -21.80
N LEU A 917 29.51 1.09 -20.63
CA LEU A 917 30.14 2.39 -20.38
C LEU A 917 31.38 2.60 -21.26
N ALA A 918 32.24 1.59 -21.40
CA ALA A 918 33.43 1.65 -22.25
C ALA A 918 33.07 1.99 -23.70
N GLU A 919 32.04 1.34 -24.26
CA GLU A 919 31.51 1.63 -25.59
C GLU A 919 31.07 3.11 -25.71
N ALA A 920 30.34 3.62 -24.71
CA ALA A 920 29.88 5.01 -24.69
C ALA A 920 31.03 6.03 -24.57
N PHE A 921 32.03 5.77 -23.72
CA PHE A 921 33.21 6.62 -23.60
C PHE A 921 34.08 6.58 -24.87
N LYS A 922 34.30 5.40 -25.45
CA LYS A 922 35.08 5.22 -26.68
C LYS A 922 34.44 5.96 -27.86
N ASN A 923 33.12 5.90 -27.99
CA ASN A 923 32.36 6.68 -28.99
C ASN A 923 32.48 8.21 -28.81
N ASN A 924 32.86 8.67 -27.61
CA ASN A 924 33.15 10.08 -27.31
C ASN A 924 34.65 10.43 -27.38
N GLY A 925 35.47 9.58 -28.01
CA GLY A 925 36.90 9.82 -28.24
C GLY A 925 37.80 9.58 -27.03
N CYS A 926 37.28 8.97 -25.96
CA CYS A 926 38.09 8.64 -24.78
C CYS A 926 38.97 7.41 -25.03
N LYS A 927 40.13 7.38 -24.37
CA LYS A 927 41.02 6.20 -24.32
C LYS A 927 40.70 5.38 -23.08
N ILE A 928 40.46 4.08 -23.24
CA ILE A 928 39.94 3.22 -22.18
C ILE A 928 40.94 2.13 -21.79
N ILE A 929 41.30 2.10 -20.51
CA ILE A 929 42.03 1.01 -19.87
C ILE A 929 41.06 0.28 -18.95
N PHE A 930 40.80 -1.00 -19.19
CA PHE A 930 39.82 -1.75 -18.42
C PHE A 930 40.44 -2.94 -17.68
N PHE A 931 40.36 -2.90 -16.35
CA PHE A 931 40.69 -4.00 -15.46
C PHE A 931 39.42 -4.78 -15.09
N ALA A 932 39.29 -6.00 -15.61
CA ALA A 932 38.15 -6.87 -15.37
C ALA A 932 38.54 -8.00 -14.40
N GLY A 933 38.05 -7.93 -13.16
CA GLY A 933 38.32 -8.90 -12.10
C GLY A 933 37.28 -10.02 -12.02
N TYR A 934 37.75 -11.26 -11.87
CA TYR A 934 36.91 -12.45 -11.69
C TYR A 934 37.50 -13.42 -10.66
N LYS A 935 36.62 -14.02 -9.83
CA LYS A 935 37.05 -15.10 -8.92
C LYS A 935 37.35 -16.40 -9.66
N LYS A 936 36.56 -16.71 -10.69
CA LYS A 936 36.71 -17.92 -11.51
C LYS A 936 36.59 -17.60 -12.99
N SER A 937 37.27 -18.37 -13.83
CA SER A 937 37.20 -18.25 -15.29
C SER A 937 35.77 -18.34 -15.83
N ASP A 938 34.91 -19.14 -15.21
CA ASP A 938 33.56 -19.46 -15.71
C ASP A 938 32.56 -18.28 -15.58
N PHE A 939 32.97 -17.19 -14.92
CA PHE A 939 32.20 -15.93 -14.88
C PHE A 939 32.55 -14.98 -16.04
N ILE A 940 33.61 -15.27 -16.81
CA ILE A 940 34.03 -14.45 -17.94
C ILE A 940 33.08 -14.70 -19.10
N VAL A 941 32.29 -13.68 -19.45
CA VAL A 941 31.35 -13.72 -20.56
C VAL A 941 31.55 -12.52 -21.47
N ARG A 942 31.17 -12.64 -22.74
CA ARG A 942 31.25 -11.57 -23.75
C ARG A 942 32.66 -10.93 -23.87
N GLN A 943 33.74 -11.70 -23.66
CA GLN A 943 35.13 -11.21 -23.71
C GLN A 943 35.44 -10.41 -24.98
N LYS A 944 34.98 -10.88 -26.15
CA LYS A 944 35.19 -10.18 -27.43
C LYS A 944 34.54 -8.80 -27.46
N ARG A 945 33.36 -8.63 -26.83
CA ARG A 945 32.70 -7.33 -26.69
C ARG A 945 33.55 -6.40 -25.83
N MET A 946 34.08 -6.90 -24.71
CA MET A 946 34.98 -6.13 -23.83
C MET A 946 36.24 -5.68 -24.57
N GLN A 947 36.90 -6.57 -25.31
CA GLN A 947 38.10 -6.26 -26.10
C GLN A 947 37.83 -5.18 -27.15
N ASN A 948 36.69 -5.23 -27.84
CA ASN A 948 36.33 -4.24 -28.85
C ASN A 948 35.99 -2.86 -28.24
N ALA A 949 35.48 -2.84 -27.01
CA ALA A 949 35.02 -1.63 -26.33
C ALA A 949 36.15 -0.77 -25.75
N VAL A 950 37.38 -1.28 -25.69
CA VAL A 950 38.49 -0.61 -24.98
C VAL A 950 39.74 -0.47 -25.86
N ASP A 951 40.76 0.23 -25.35
CA ASP A 951 42.09 0.28 -25.96
C ASP A 951 43.02 -0.76 -25.33
N GLU A 952 42.90 -0.95 -24.00
CA GLU A 952 43.66 -1.93 -23.24
C GLU A 952 42.72 -2.71 -22.31
N LEU A 953 42.76 -4.04 -22.37
CA LEU A 953 41.99 -4.94 -21.52
C LEU A 953 42.93 -5.81 -20.69
N ILE A 954 42.76 -5.79 -19.37
CA ILE A 954 43.46 -6.65 -18.43
C ILE A 954 42.43 -7.47 -17.68
N ILE A 955 42.45 -8.79 -17.84
CA ILE A 955 41.53 -9.71 -17.15
C ILE A 955 42.27 -10.37 -16.00
N ALA A 956 41.89 -10.06 -14.77
CA ALA A 956 42.45 -10.67 -13.57
C ALA A 956 41.58 -11.82 -13.07
N VAL A 957 42.18 -13.01 -12.92
CA VAL A 957 41.47 -14.22 -12.48
C VAL A 957 42.19 -14.87 -11.30
N GLU A 958 41.46 -15.12 -10.22
CA GLU A 958 42.04 -15.67 -8.98
C GLU A 958 42.32 -17.19 -9.07
N ASP A 959 41.47 -17.97 -9.75
CA ASP A 959 41.60 -19.44 -9.85
C ASP A 959 42.66 -19.95 -10.86
N GLY A 960 43.28 -19.05 -11.62
CA GLY A 960 44.51 -19.29 -12.39
C GLY A 960 44.40 -20.11 -13.68
N LYS A 961 43.21 -20.55 -14.13
CA LYS A 961 43.06 -21.39 -15.34
C LYS A 961 43.49 -20.72 -16.66
N SER A 962 43.37 -19.40 -16.75
CA SER A 962 43.63 -18.61 -17.98
C SER A 962 44.97 -17.85 -17.97
N ALA A 963 45.89 -18.19 -17.05
CA ALA A 963 47.09 -17.39 -16.74
C ALA A 963 48.17 -17.34 -17.84
N HIS A 964 48.04 -18.12 -18.92
CA HIS A 964 49.04 -18.22 -20.00
C HIS A 964 48.67 -17.44 -21.26
N GLU A 965 47.51 -16.78 -21.28
CA GLU A 965 47.04 -15.98 -22.41
C GLU A 965 47.43 -14.51 -22.27
N SER A 966 47.81 -13.87 -23.39
CA SER A 966 48.10 -12.43 -23.40
C SER A 966 46.86 -11.63 -22.97
N GLY A 967 47.04 -10.68 -22.03
CA GLY A 967 45.94 -9.89 -21.46
C GLY A 967 45.32 -10.48 -20.19
N PHE A 968 45.78 -11.65 -19.72
CA PHE A 968 45.37 -12.23 -18.44
C PHE A 968 46.40 -12.00 -17.33
N TYR A 969 45.89 -11.83 -16.11
CA TYR A 969 46.68 -11.71 -14.88
C TYR A 969 46.21 -12.75 -13.86
N LYS A 970 47.15 -13.51 -13.29
CA LYS A 970 46.85 -14.46 -12.20
C LYS A 970 46.87 -13.74 -10.85
N GLY A 971 45.71 -13.58 -10.24
CA GLY A 971 45.55 -12.91 -8.95
C GLY A 971 44.33 -11.99 -8.92
N THR A 972 44.26 -11.14 -7.91
CA THR A 972 43.14 -10.20 -7.79
C THR A 972 43.28 -9.05 -8.79
N VAL A 973 42.16 -8.37 -9.09
CA VAL A 973 42.18 -7.16 -9.93
C VAL A 973 43.02 -6.03 -9.33
N ILE A 974 43.07 -5.94 -7.99
CA ILE A 974 43.92 -4.98 -7.28
C ILE A 974 45.40 -5.26 -7.50
N ASP A 975 45.80 -6.54 -7.50
CA ASP A 975 47.18 -6.94 -7.79
C ASP A 975 47.54 -6.65 -9.25
N ALA A 976 46.62 -6.89 -10.17
CA ALA A 976 46.79 -6.57 -11.59
C ALA A 976 47.00 -5.06 -11.82
N ILE A 977 46.22 -4.22 -11.14
CA ILE A 977 46.35 -2.75 -11.18
C ILE A 977 47.74 -2.35 -10.68
N LYS A 978 48.14 -2.80 -9.48
CA LYS A 978 49.46 -2.50 -8.92
C LYS A 978 50.58 -2.96 -9.86
N ASN A 979 50.46 -4.14 -10.47
CA ASN A 979 51.46 -4.66 -11.39
C ASN A 979 51.58 -3.82 -12.66
N TYR A 980 50.44 -3.41 -13.23
CA TYR A 980 50.39 -2.61 -14.46
C TYR A 980 51.06 -1.24 -14.27
N PHE A 981 50.66 -0.49 -13.24
CA PHE A 981 51.21 0.86 -13.00
C PHE A 981 52.65 0.84 -12.46
N ASN A 982 53.07 -0.22 -11.76
CA ASN A 982 54.49 -0.36 -11.36
C ASN A 982 55.42 -0.67 -12.55
N LYS A 983 54.93 -1.30 -13.61
CA LYS A 983 55.73 -1.70 -14.79
C LYS A 983 55.72 -0.66 -15.91
N ASN A 984 54.62 0.07 -16.07
CA ASN A 984 54.46 1.09 -17.10
C ASN A 984 54.81 2.48 -16.54
N LEU A 985 56.08 2.87 -16.65
CA LEU A 985 56.64 4.12 -16.13
C LEU A 985 56.35 5.38 -16.99
N ASP A 986 55.43 5.30 -17.96
CA ASP A 986 55.20 6.36 -18.95
C ASP A 986 54.48 7.61 -18.41
N ASN A 987 54.25 7.72 -17.08
CA ASN A 987 53.53 8.83 -16.43
C ASN A 987 52.23 9.21 -17.18
N ARG A 988 51.47 8.19 -17.59
CA ARG A 988 50.30 8.38 -18.44
C ARG A 988 49.22 9.10 -17.65
N LYS A 989 48.81 10.29 -18.12
CA LYS A 989 47.74 11.06 -17.49
C LYS A 989 46.43 10.28 -17.52
N ILE A 990 45.90 9.94 -16.35
CA ILE A 990 44.56 9.39 -16.16
C ILE A 990 43.64 10.54 -15.72
N ASP A 991 42.54 10.75 -16.43
CA ASP A 991 41.58 11.79 -16.08
C ASP A 991 40.48 11.25 -15.14
N ARG A 992 40.10 9.99 -15.32
CA ARG A 992 38.96 9.38 -14.61
C ARG A 992 39.22 7.92 -14.24
N VAL A 993 38.88 7.56 -13.01
CA VAL A 993 38.78 6.17 -12.53
C VAL A 993 37.31 5.87 -12.25
N PHE A 994 36.79 4.76 -12.78
CA PHE A 994 35.40 4.33 -12.59
C PHE A 994 35.35 2.88 -12.14
N ALA A 995 34.79 2.63 -10.95
CA ALA A 995 34.71 1.30 -10.35
C ALA A 995 33.27 0.81 -10.22
N ILE A 996 33.02 -0.44 -10.63
CA ILE A 996 31.76 -1.16 -10.38
C ILE A 996 32.08 -2.57 -9.87
N GLY A 997 31.67 -2.88 -8.65
CA GLY A 997 31.93 -4.18 -8.04
C GLY A 997 31.14 -4.41 -6.77
N ASN A 998 31.62 -5.36 -5.95
CA ASN A 998 31.19 -5.42 -4.58
C ASN A 998 31.78 -4.23 -3.79
N ASP A 999 31.17 -3.95 -2.64
CA ASP A 999 31.58 -2.89 -1.71
C ASP A 999 33.07 -2.96 -1.35
N ASN A 1000 33.63 -4.16 -1.13
CA ASN A 1000 35.05 -4.34 -0.87
C ASN A 1000 35.96 -3.87 -2.02
N LEU A 1001 35.66 -4.24 -3.28
CA LEU A 1001 36.47 -3.80 -4.43
C LEU A 1001 36.43 -2.28 -4.57
N MET A 1002 35.24 -1.70 -4.45
CA MET A 1002 35.05 -0.26 -4.61
C MET A 1002 35.79 0.53 -3.51
N HIS A 1003 35.78 0.00 -2.28
CA HIS A 1003 36.55 0.56 -1.17
C HIS A 1003 38.06 0.45 -1.39
N GLU A 1004 38.56 -0.69 -1.88
CA GLU A 1004 39.98 -0.85 -2.17
C GLU A 1004 40.46 0.09 -3.28
N VAL A 1005 39.65 0.33 -4.32
CA VAL A 1005 39.97 1.33 -5.36
C VAL A 1005 40.10 2.73 -4.76
N ALA A 1006 39.18 3.12 -3.87
CA ALA A 1006 39.26 4.39 -3.16
C ALA A 1006 40.54 4.47 -2.31
N ARG A 1007 40.90 3.38 -1.61
CA ARG A 1007 42.13 3.30 -0.81
C ARG A 1007 43.39 3.45 -1.67
N LEU A 1008 43.46 2.79 -2.84
CA LEU A 1008 44.61 2.92 -3.75
C LEU A 1008 44.87 4.38 -4.15
N ARG A 1009 43.81 5.16 -4.31
CA ARG A 1009 43.84 6.60 -4.59
C ARG A 1009 44.23 7.41 -3.36
N HIS A 1010 43.55 7.24 -2.22
CA HIS A 1010 43.74 8.07 -1.01
C HIS A 1010 45.12 7.87 -0.37
N GLU A 1011 45.58 6.62 -0.31
CA GLU A 1011 46.89 6.27 0.25
C GLU A 1011 48.03 6.43 -0.77
N LYS A 1012 47.75 6.93 -1.98
CA LYS A 1012 48.72 7.12 -3.07
C LYS A 1012 49.49 5.86 -3.42
N VAL A 1013 48.85 4.70 -3.31
CA VAL A 1013 49.45 3.41 -3.73
C VAL A 1013 49.57 3.36 -5.26
N VAL A 1014 48.65 4.02 -5.98
CA VAL A 1014 48.72 4.23 -7.43
C VAL A 1014 48.69 5.73 -7.69
N GLU A 1015 49.81 6.30 -8.13
CA GLU A 1015 49.99 7.76 -8.27
C GLU A 1015 49.05 8.35 -9.32
N GLU A 1016 48.81 7.64 -10.42
CA GLU A 1016 47.87 8.04 -11.47
C GLU A 1016 46.44 8.11 -10.95
N PHE A 1017 46.06 7.22 -10.01
CA PHE A 1017 44.75 7.27 -9.39
C PHE A 1017 44.65 8.44 -8.44
N PHE A 1018 45.70 8.79 -7.69
CA PHE A 1018 45.74 10.00 -6.88
C PHE A 1018 45.57 11.27 -7.73
N ASN A 1019 46.25 11.31 -8.89
CA ASN A 1019 46.26 12.45 -9.80
C ASN A 1019 45.02 12.55 -10.70
N ALA A 1020 44.19 11.50 -10.78
CA ALA A 1020 42.97 11.52 -11.59
C ALA A 1020 41.99 12.61 -11.11
N LYS A 1021 41.38 13.32 -12.06
CA LYS A 1021 40.44 14.41 -11.75
C LYS A 1021 39.17 13.88 -11.10
N TYR A 1022 38.69 12.72 -11.55
CA TYR A 1022 37.47 12.10 -11.06
C TYR A 1022 37.72 10.64 -10.63
N SER A 1023 37.24 10.26 -9.46
CA SER A 1023 37.12 8.86 -9.04
C SER A 1023 35.66 8.57 -8.72
N ILE A 1024 35.06 7.65 -9.46
CA ILE A 1024 33.62 7.37 -9.41
C ILE A 1024 33.40 5.90 -9.07
N THR A 1025 32.37 5.66 -8.27
CA THR A 1025 31.89 4.34 -7.92
C THR A 1025 30.39 4.25 -8.17
N SER A 1026 29.96 3.25 -8.93
CA SER A 1026 28.53 2.92 -9.07
C SER A 1026 28.12 1.98 -7.94
N LEU A 1027 27.34 2.50 -7.00
CA LEU A 1027 26.99 1.79 -5.78
C LEU A 1027 26.02 0.64 -6.02
N ASN A 1028 26.31 -0.46 -5.34
CA ASN A 1028 25.48 -1.64 -5.34
C ASN A 1028 24.69 -1.77 -4.02
N ALA A 1029 23.89 -0.75 -3.72
CA ALA A 1029 23.10 -0.70 -2.49
C ALA A 1029 21.87 -1.62 -2.56
N PRO A 1030 21.35 -2.13 -1.42
CA PRO A 1030 20.05 -2.80 -1.38
C PRO A 1030 18.92 -1.87 -1.85
N MET A 1031 18.04 -2.34 -2.74
CA MET A 1031 16.93 -1.55 -3.27
C MET A 1031 15.63 -2.35 -3.33
N GLN A 1032 14.60 -1.88 -2.61
CA GLN A 1032 13.30 -2.58 -2.52
C GLN A 1032 12.30 -2.03 -3.53
N CYS A 1033 11.90 -0.75 -3.37
CA CYS A 1033 10.87 -0.16 -4.24
C CYS A 1033 11.44 0.40 -5.55
N MET A 1034 12.70 0.87 -5.53
CA MET A 1034 13.35 1.63 -6.61
C MET A 1034 12.57 2.85 -7.13
N MET A 1035 11.63 3.38 -6.34
CA MET A 1035 10.82 4.58 -6.61
C MET A 1035 11.51 5.88 -6.14
N LYS A 1036 12.84 5.94 -6.16
CA LYS A 1036 13.65 7.11 -5.77
C LYS A 1036 13.32 7.71 -4.40
N GLY A 1037 13.46 6.89 -3.35
CA GLY A 1037 13.44 7.35 -1.96
C GLY A 1037 12.15 7.11 -1.17
N VAL A 1038 11.12 6.48 -1.76
CA VAL A 1038 9.83 6.19 -1.08
C VAL A 1038 9.98 5.21 0.09
N CYS A 1039 10.65 4.07 -0.09
CA CYS A 1039 10.81 3.10 1.01
C CYS A 1039 11.98 3.44 1.96
N GLY A 1040 13.03 4.10 1.45
CA GLY A 1040 14.27 4.41 2.18
C GLY A 1040 15.32 3.29 2.24
N GLN A 1041 15.07 2.08 1.73
CA GLN A 1041 16.06 0.99 1.78
C GLN A 1041 17.36 1.31 1.03
N CYS A 1042 17.25 2.07 -0.07
CA CYS A 1042 18.38 2.47 -0.91
C CYS A 1042 19.20 3.64 -0.34
N LEU A 1043 18.88 4.11 0.88
CA LEU A 1043 19.58 5.23 1.50
C LEU A 1043 21.01 4.84 1.85
N GLN A 1044 21.95 5.70 1.47
CA GLN A 1044 23.38 5.60 1.72
C GLN A 1044 23.88 6.95 2.26
N ARG A 1045 25.13 7.00 2.74
CA ARG A 1045 25.71 8.23 3.30
C ARG A 1045 27.10 8.52 2.76
N LYS A 1046 27.43 9.80 2.73
CA LYS A 1046 28.72 10.35 2.28
C LYS A 1046 29.10 11.57 3.10
N THR A 1047 30.34 12.01 2.98
CA THR A 1047 30.81 13.29 3.52
C THR A 1047 30.64 14.37 2.45
N ASN A 1048 29.98 15.48 2.79
CA ASN A 1048 29.82 16.60 1.87
C ASN A 1048 31.11 17.47 1.81
N ALA A 1049 31.10 18.52 1.00
CA ALA A 1049 32.24 19.43 0.84
C ALA A 1049 32.65 20.15 2.14
N ASN A 1050 31.74 20.28 3.12
CA ASN A 1050 32.00 20.92 4.40
C ASN A 1050 32.55 19.95 5.46
N GLY A 1051 32.66 18.66 5.12
CA GLY A 1051 33.03 17.62 6.09
C GLY A 1051 31.86 17.03 6.87
N ASP A 1052 30.61 17.45 6.59
CA ASP A 1052 29.43 16.95 7.29
C ASP A 1052 28.87 15.67 6.64
N LEU A 1053 28.18 14.86 7.44
CA LEU A 1053 27.48 13.68 6.97
C LEU A 1053 26.21 14.04 6.17
N GLU A 1054 26.12 13.54 4.95
CA GLU A 1054 25.00 13.70 4.02
C GLU A 1054 24.42 12.34 3.64
N TYR A 1055 23.08 12.23 3.60
CA TYR A 1055 22.38 11.04 3.15
C TYR A 1055 21.81 11.25 1.75
N PHE A 1056 21.86 10.23 0.90
CA PHE A 1056 21.30 10.25 -0.44
C PHE A 1056 20.71 8.89 -0.80
N TYR A 1057 19.86 8.86 -1.83
CA TYR A 1057 19.20 7.64 -2.30
C TYR A 1057 20.00 7.04 -3.46
N ALA A 1058 20.63 5.89 -3.27
CA ALA A 1058 21.38 5.21 -4.33
C ALA A 1058 20.49 4.80 -5.51
N CYS A 1059 19.20 4.54 -5.27
CA CYS A 1059 18.23 4.28 -6.33
C CYS A 1059 17.83 5.54 -7.13
N ALA A 1060 18.16 6.74 -6.67
CA ALA A 1060 18.00 7.98 -7.42
C ALA A 1060 19.29 8.37 -8.15
N ASN A 1061 20.45 8.20 -7.50
CA ASN A 1061 21.76 8.39 -8.10
C ASN A 1061 22.79 7.39 -7.54
N GLN A 1062 23.07 6.35 -8.32
CA GLN A 1062 23.97 5.26 -7.97
C GLN A 1062 25.45 5.63 -8.15
N ASP A 1063 25.76 6.55 -9.07
CA ASP A 1063 27.13 6.97 -9.36
C ASP A 1063 27.53 8.07 -8.37
N GLN A 1064 28.53 7.78 -7.53
CA GLN A 1064 29.04 8.71 -6.52
C GLN A 1064 30.54 8.85 -6.60
N SER A 1065 31.07 9.97 -6.11
CA SER A 1065 32.52 10.12 -5.92
C SER A 1065 33.03 9.09 -4.92
N SER A 1066 34.07 8.33 -5.29
CA SER A 1066 34.72 7.36 -4.41
C SER A 1066 35.37 8.02 -3.19
N ASP A 1067 35.64 9.33 -3.27
CA ASP A 1067 36.41 10.04 -2.24
C ASP A 1067 35.62 10.26 -0.95
N ASN A 1068 34.30 10.32 -1.05
CA ASN A 1068 33.45 10.82 0.03
C ASN A 1068 32.49 9.76 0.59
N ILE A 1069 32.45 8.57 0.01
CA ILE A 1069 31.45 7.55 0.34
C ILE A 1069 31.83 6.78 1.60
N ASP A 1070 30.84 6.54 2.46
CA ASP A 1070 31.03 5.65 3.61
C ASP A 1070 30.83 4.18 3.19
N PHE A 1071 31.94 3.54 2.79
CA PHE A 1071 31.94 2.13 2.40
C PHE A 1071 31.61 1.17 3.55
N LYS A 1072 31.93 1.52 4.80
CA LYS A 1072 31.59 0.71 5.98
C LYS A 1072 30.08 0.67 6.18
N HIS A 1073 29.42 1.81 5.98
CA HIS A 1073 27.97 1.91 6.00
C HIS A 1073 27.35 1.05 4.88
N LEU A 1074 27.82 1.18 3.64
CA LEU A 1074 27.33 0.38 2.52
C LEU A 1074 27.46 -1.13 2.79
N HIS A 1075 28.62 -1.56 3.28
CA HIS A 1075 28.88 -2.96 3.65
C HIS A 1075 27.85 -3.47 4.66
N ALA A 1076 27.66 -2.74 5.78
CA ALA A 1076 26.70 -3.12 6.81
C ALA A 1076 25.25 -3.17 6.29
N ARG A 1077 24.87 -2.26 5.38
CA ARG A 1077 23.54 -2.27 4.72
C ARG A 1077 23.34 -3.54 3.90
N CYS A 1078 24.35 -3.99 3.16
CA CYS A 1078 24.30 -5.21 2.33
C CYS A 1078 24.19 -6.50 3.16
N GLU A 1079 24.76 -6.53 4.37
CA GLU A 1079 24.77 -7.72 5.23
C GLU A 1079 23.48 -7.93 6.05
N GLN A 1080 22.57 -6.96 6.05
CA GLN A 1080 21.42 -6.94 6.98
C GLN A 1080 20.51 -8.20 6.92
N ASN A 1081 20.45 -8.87 5.77
CA ASN A 1081 19.64 -10.07 5.54
C ASN A 1081 20.51 -11.34 5.25
N SER A 1082 21.82 -11.31 5.54
CA SER A 1082 22.78 -12.33 5.07
C SER A 1082 22.41 -13.77 5.47
N LEU A 1083 21.96 -14.00 6.71
CA LEU A 1083 21.53 -15.33 7.17
C LEU A 1083 20.36 -15.88 6.34
N LEU A 1084 19.34 -15.06 6.08
CA LEU A 1084 18.15 -15.48 5.33
C LEU A 1084 18.47 -15.73 3.85
N GLU A 1085 19.32 -14.91 3.24
CA GLU A 1085 19.84 -15.15 1.88
C GLU A 1085 20.55 -16.51 1.75
N LYS A 1086 21.39 -16.85 2.73
CA LYS A 1086 22.06 -18.16 2.78
C LYS A 1086 21.07 -19.31 2.97
N ILE A 1087 20.08 -19.16 3.85
CA ILE A 1087 19.00 -20.15 4.00
C ILE A 1087 18.30 -20.38 2.67
N THR A 1088 17.88 -19.31 1.99
CA THR A 1088 17.14 -19.40 0.74
C THR A 1088 17.98 -20.07 -0.34
N LYS A 1089 19.28 -19.75 -0.43
CA LYS A 1089 20.20 -20.40 -1.36
C LYS A 1089 20.32 -21.91 -1.11
N TYR A 1090 20.51 -22.33 0.13
CA TYR A 1090 20.61 -23.76 0.46
C TYR A 1090 19.27 -24.47 0.29
N TRP A 1091 18.15 -23.79 0.56
CA TRP A 1091 16.82 -24.33 0.33
C TRP A 1091 16.56 -24.60 -1.14
N ILE A 1092 16.83 -23.64 -2.02
CA ILE A 1092 16.70 -23.83 -3.47
C ILE A 1092 17.62 -24.96 -3.94
N LYS A 1093 18.85 -25.06 -3.40
CA LYS A 1093 19.75 -26.17 -3.71
C LYS A 1093 19.18 -27.53 -3.28
N ALA A 1094 18.48 -27.59 -2.15
CA ALA A 1094 17.86 -28.82 -1.64
C ALA A 1094 16.58 -29.22 -2.40
N LEU A 1095 15.93 -28.28 -3.09
CA LEU A 1095 14.76 -28.55 -3.95
C LEU A 1095 15.11 -29.08 -5.34
N ASN A 1096 16.34 -28.83 -5.81
CA ASN A 1096 16.88 -29.34 -7.09
C ASN A 1096 17.68 -30.61 -6.85
#